data_AF-A0A674N7W0-F1
#
_entry.id   AF-A0A674N7W0-F1
#
_cell.length_a   1.000
_cell.length_b   1.000
_cell.length_c   1.000
_cell.angle_alpha   90.00
_cell.angle_beta   90.00
_cell.angle_gamma   90.00
#
_symmetry.space_group_name_H-M   'P 1'
#
loop_
_entity.id
_entity.type
_entity.pdbx_description
1 polymer ?
#
loop_
_entity_poly.entity_id
_entity_poly.type
_entity_poly.pdbx_seq_one_letter_code
_entity_poly.pdbx_strand_id
1 'polypeptide(L)'
;NRAFRIPTSCRGRHLSTFFCSARNSFPFLVICPEEQQRGQQRARRCEKVNQRYTLDFFIPREVIEKTKETMEALQKRNAAIQPSLAIIQAGEDDSLLEMNTKLARRIGLKVTQVCLEKECSEDEIVKEVLKLNEDPGVHGLYLHLPPASTTSRVLTALKPEKDVEGISDLSTGCLIRGDLSTGYVPPVISAVLELLNHFSDVSLEGKTVLVLGGHGTLEVTLRCLIERNGMVAITSHWTSKNLKSEVMEADAIVILEAGNMDLPPNWVKPGAVVFSCDPTHNTGTVLLRVCSSLSIIHSIWLLFLLQSPVLLFIQKNVVHSCTRWLQERQYQPWNLSSINLQPQTPVPSDIEISRAQTPKPVDQLAKEIGLLPEELEVYGRSKAKVRLSLLDRLQNQPDGKYVLVAGITPTPLGEGKSTVTIGLVQALSAHLKLNSFACLRQPSQGPTFGVKGGAAGGGYAQVIPMEEFNLHLTGDIHAITAANNLVAAAIDARILHESTQSDKALYNRLVPSVNGVRRFSPIQISRLRRLGMDKTDPASLTPQEINAFVRLDLDPSRITWHRVVDTNDRFLRKITVGQASTEKGQSRETGFDIAVASEIMAILALADGLEDMKTRLARMVVGTSRGGQPVTAEDLGVSGALAVLMKDAIKPTLMQTLEGTPVFVHAGPFANIAHGNSSVLADKLALKLVGQDGFVVTEAGFGADIGMEKFFNIKCRASGLQPNVVVLVATVRALKMHGGGPNVRLQTTELLEFSGCRSNLRKQIQIARLFGVPVVVAVNVFKTDTQAELDLVCQIAKECGASDAVPCHHWAQGGRGCIELAHAVNAAATRSNNFQFLYNLQLPLVDKIRAIAQQVYGADDIELSPDAKAKIDYYNQQGHGSLPICMAKTHLSLSHMPEKKGAPTGFILPIRDVRASVGAGFIYPLVGTMSTMPGLPTRPCFYDIDLDPVTEEISGLF
;
A
#
# COMPACT_ATOMS: atom_id res chain seq x y z
N ASN A 1 -28.17 -67.29 6.45
CA ASN A 1 -27.77 -66.04 5.77
C ASN A 1 -28.17 -64.86 6.64
N ARG A 2 -27.22 -64.45 7.48
CA ARG A 2 -27.38 -63.64 8.72
C ARG A 2 -27.17 -62.16 8.42
N ALA A 3 -27.62 -61.17 9.20
CA ALA A 3 -28.69 -60.99 10.18
C ALA A 3 -28.60 -59.53 10.66
N PHE A 4 -29.76 -58.93 10.94
CA PHE A 4 -30.00 -57.62 11.57
C PHE A 4 -29.45 -57.50 13.02
N ARG A 5 -29.24 -56.26 13.51
CA ARG A 5 -29.79 -55.66 14.77
C ARG A 5 -29.05 -54.37 15.20
N ILE A 6 -29.75 -53.21 15.26
CA ILE A 6 -30.35 -52.48 16.42
C ILE A 6 -29.35 -51.60 17.23
N PRO A 7 -29.73 -50.34 17.60
CA PRO A 7 -28.92 -49.40 18.39
C PRO A 7 -29.19 -49.43 19.92
N THR A 8 -28.41 -48.59 20.62
CA THR A 8 -28.53 -47.99 21.97
C THR A 8 -28.32 -48.81 23.26
N SER A 9 -27.24 -48.46 23.97
CA SER A 9 -27.15 -47.97 25.38
C SER A 9 -25.67 -48.09 25.82
N CYS A 10 -25.06 -47.40 26.78
CA CYS A 10 -25.33 -46.23 27.62
C CYS A 10 -24.01 -45.96 28.39
N ARG A 11 -23.75 -44.69 28.73
CA ARG A 11 -22.90 -44.20 29.87
C ARG A 11 -21.38 -44.46 29.73
N GLY A 12 -20.53 -43.44 29.68
CA GLY A 12 -20.17 -42.53 30.79
C GLY A 12 -18.82 -43.01 31.35
N ARG A 13 -17.82 -42.23 31.75
CA ARG A 13 -17.71 -40.84 32.24
C ARG A 13 -16.22 -40.46 32.29
N HIS A 14 -15.99 -39.14 32.34
CA HIS A 14 -15.04 -38.41 33.20
C HIS A 14 -13.67 -39.00 33.57
N LEU A 15 -12.66 -38.20 33.22
CA LEU A 15 -11.55 -37.83 34.10
C LEU A 15 -12.06 -37.38 35.48
N SER A 16 -11.66 -38.09 36.53
CA SER A 16 -11.50 -37.53 37.87
C SER A 16 -10.37 -38.26 38.59
N THR A 17 -9.34 -37.50 38.90
CA THR A 17 -8.34 -37.69 39.95
C THR A 17 -8.96 -38.21 41.26
N PHE A 18 -8.32 -39.19 41.92
CA PHE A 18 -7.83 -39.16 43.32
C PHE A 18 -7.50 -40.58 43.86
N PHE A 19 -6.29 -40.70 44.43
CA PHE A 19 -5.88 -41.46 45.63
C PHE A 19 -5.80 -43.02 45.71
N CYS A 20 -4.56 -43.44 46.01
CA CYS A 20 -4.14 -44.35 47.09
C CYS A 20 -4.34 -45.89 47.03
N SER A 21 -3.16 -46.55 47.08
CA SER A 21 -2.79 -47.63 48.01
C SER A 21 -2.84 -49.11 47.56
N ALA A 22 -1.71 -49.77 47.87
CA ALA A 22 -1.56 -51.13 48.43
C ALA A 22 -1.52 -52.36 47.49
N ARG A 23 -0.28 -52.88 47.40
CA ARG A 23 0.20 -54.25 47.76
C ARG A 23 -0.20 -55.50 46.95
N ASN A 24 0.90 -56.24 46.63
CA ASN A 24 1.08 -57.69 46.54
C ASN A 24 0.34 -58.42 45.38
N SER A 25 0.95 -59.28 44.58
CA SER A 25 1.72 -60.47 44.99
C SER A 25 2.47 -61.08 43.78
N PHE A 26 3.69 -61.57 43.99
CA PHE A 26 4.40 -62.53 43.13
C PHE A 26 3.81 -63.95 43.28
N PRO A 27 4.21 -64.92 42.41
CA PRO A 27 5.09 -65.96 42.92
C PRO A 27 6.28 -66.32 42.01
N PHE A 28 7.32 -66.82 42.67
CA PHE A 28 8.64 -67.29 42.21
C PHE A 28 8.68 -68.81 41.97
N LEU A 29 9.66 -69.29 41.18
CA LEU A 29 10.64 -70.37 41.50
C LEU A 29 11.76 -70.35 40.43
N VAL A 30 12.99 -69.85 40.64
CA VAL A 30 14.20 -70.39 41.33
C VAL A 30 14.85 -71.59 40.63
N ILE A 31 16.11 -71.46 40.14
CA ILE A 31 17.32 -72.27 40.48
C ILE A 31 18.61 -71.41 40.25
N CYS A 32 19.64 -71.69 41.05
CA CYS A 32 20.81 -70.92 41.51
C CYS A 32 22.06 -70.76 40.60
N PRO A 33 23.05 -69.93 41.04
CA PRO A 33 24.15 -69.38 40.25
C PRO A 33 25.56 -69.88 40.67
N GLU A 34 26.38 -70.40 39.77
CA GLU A 34 27.82 -70.57 40.03
C GLU A 34 28.67 -70.88 38.78
N GLU A 35 28.63 -70.02 37.74
CA GLU A 35 29.63 -70.13 36.64
C GLU A 35 29.84 -68.83 35.83
N GLN A 36 29.60 -67.67 36.44
CA GLN A 36 29.63 -66.37 35.73
C GLN A 36 30.77 -65.42 36.14
N GLN A 37 31.83 -65.91 36.79
CA GLN A 37 32.95 -65.06 37.24
C GLN A 37 34.30 -65.26 36.53
N ARG A 38 34.42 -66.09 35.49
CA ARG A 38 35.66 -66.17 34.67
C ARG A 38 35.52 -65.71 33.21
N GLY A 39 34.31 -65.37 32.74
CA GLY A 39 34.08 -64.77 31.41
C GLY A 39 34.08 -63.24 31.37
N GLN A 40 33.90 -62.56 32.50
CA GLN A 40 33.69 -61.10 32.55
C GLN A 40 34.96 -60.23 32.56
N GLN A 41 36.17 -60.82 32.61
CA GLN A 41 37.43 -60.05 32.54
C GLN A 41 38.12 -60.05 31.17
N ARG A 42 37.68 -60.87 30.20
CA ARG A 42 38.13 -60.79 28.79
C ARG A 42 37.16 -60.05 27.86
N ALA A 43 35.86 -59.96 28.20
CA ALA A 43 34.90 -59.14 27.45
C ALA A 43 35.03 -57.62 27.73
N ARG A 44 35.42 -57.23 28.96
CA ARG A 44 35.56 -55.81 29.35
C ARG A 44 36.82 -55.09 28.84
N ARG A 45 37.73 -55.79 28.16
CA ARG A 45 38.91 -55.18 27.50
C ARG A 45 38.69 -54.94 26.00
N CYS A 46 37.67 -55.55 25.39
CA CYS A 46 37.21 -55.22 24.03
C CYS A 46 36.08 -54.17 24.01
N GLU A 47 35.28 -54.03 25.08
CA GLU A 47 34.25 -52.96 25.16
C GLU A 47 34.82 -51.56 25.47
N LYS A 48 36.02 -51.45 26.05
CA LYS A 48 36.64 -50.14 26.36
C LYS A 48 37.42 -49.49 25.21
N VAL A 49 37.56 -50.17 24.07
CA VAL A 49 38.16 -49.58 22.86
C VAL A 49 37.09 -49.17 21.83
N ASN A 50 35.87 -49.73 21.91
CA ASN A 50 34.74 -49.38 21.04
C ASN A 50 33.84 -48.24 21.56
N GLN A 51 34.13 -47.64 22.73
CA GLN A 51 33.36 -46.51 23.27
C GLN A 51 33.85 -45.12 22.82
N ARG A 52 34.82 -45.01 21.90
CA ARG A 52 35.32 -43.71 21.41
C ARG A 52 34.85 -43.29 20.01
N TYR A 53 34.09 -44.12 19.29
CA TYR A 53 33.64 -43.79 17.94
C TYR A 53 32.22 -44.32 17.65
N THR A 54 31.24 -43.92 18.45
CA THR A 54 29.83 -43.90 18.01
C THR A 54 29.54 -42.51 17.45
N LEU A 55 29.68 -42.37 16.13
CA LEU A 55 29.35 -41.16 15.33
C LEU A 55 27.85 -41.01 15.05
N ASP A 56 26.99 -41.77 15.73
CA ASP A 56 25.56 -41.46 15.81
C ASP A 56 25.37 -40.36 16.86
N PHE A 57 24.96 -39.16 16.42
CA PHE A 57 24.14 -38.15 17.13
C PHE A 57 24.63 -36.69 17.27
N PHE A 58 25.85 -36.27 16.91
CA PHE A 58 26.24 -34.88 17.23
C PHE A 58 25.79 -33.80 16.21
N ILE A 59 26.12 -33.95 14.92
CA ILE A 59 25.90 -32.90 13.90
C ILE A 59 24.40 -32.59 13.65
N PRO A 60 23.50 -33.59 13.51
CA PRO A 60 22.07 -33.31 13.32
C PRO A 60 21.39 -32.70 14.57
N ARG A 61 21.91 -32.96 15.79
CA ARG A 61 21.29 -32.41 17.02
C ARG A 61 21.57 -30.93 17.19
N GLU A 62 22.81 -30.52 17.00
CA GLU A 62 23.22 -29.11 17.16
C GLU A 62 22.50 -28.20 16.15
N VAL A 63 22.39 -28.62 14.89
CA VAL A 63 21.63 -27.87 13.86
C VAL A 63 20.14 -27.78 14.20
N ILE A 64 19.54 -28.87 14.70
CA ILE A 64 18.13 -28.87 15.14
C ILE A 64 17.92 -27.92 16.32
N GLU A 65 18.80 -27.96 17.33
CA GLU A 65 18.72 -27.11 18.53
C GLU A 65 18.86 -25.62 18.16
N LYS A 66 19.90 -25.24 17.41
CA LYS A 66 20.07 -23.86 16.92
C LYS A 66 18.88 -23.37 16.10
N THR A 67 18.31 -24.23 15.25
CA THR A 67 17.14 -23.86 14.43
C THR A 67 15.88 -23.71 15.28
N LYS A 68 15.70 -24.54 16.31
CA LYS A 68 14.61 -24.40 17.29
C LYS A 68 14.72 -23.11 18.10
N GLU A 69 15.91 -22.78 18.60
CA GLU A 69 16.13 -21.53 19.34
C GLU A 69 15.76 -20.31 18.47
N THR A 70 16.15 -20.35 17.20
CA THR A 70 15.77 -19.32 16.22
C THR A 70 14.25 -19.27 16.02
N MET A 71 13.61 -20.43 15.85
CA MET A 71 12.14 -20.55 15.73
C MET A 71 11.42 -19.99 16.97
N GLU A 72 11.85 -20.34 18.17
CA GLU A 72 11.27 -19.85 19.42
C GLU A 72 11.45 -18.34 19.57
N ALA A 73 12.60 -17.79 19.18
CA ALA A 73 12.83 -16.35 19.16
C ALA A 73 11.88 -15.63 18.18
N LEU A 74 11.61 -16.21 17.01
CA LEU A 74 10.65 -15.69 16.03
C LEU A 74 9.22 -15.71 16.60
N GLN A 75 8.80 -16.85 17.15
CA GLN A 75 7.45 -17.01 17.72
C GLN A 75 7.22 -16.13 18.94
N LYS A 76 8.25 -15.87 19.75
CA LYS A 76 8.17 -14.89 20.86
C LYS A 76 7.92 -13.47 20.37
N ARG A 77 8.52 -13.08 19.24
CA ARG A 77 8.34 -11.74 18.64
C ARG A 77 7.02 -11.63 17.86
N ASN A 78 6.57 -12.71 17.24
CA ASN A 78 5.34 -12.79 16.47
C ASN A 78 4.63 -14.14 16.68
N ALA A 79 3.72 -14.19 17.65
CA ALA A 79 3.04 -15.43 18.05
C ALA A 79 2.19 -16.08 16.93
N ALA A 80 1.78 -15.31 15.93
CA ALA A 80 0.98 -15.79 14.81
C ALA A 80 1.81 -16.43 13.68
N ILE A 81 3.14 -16.31 13.71
CA ILE A 81 3.99 -16.74 12.59
C ILE A 81 4.38 -18.20 12.72
N GLN A 82 4.14 -18.92 11.63
CA GLN A 82 4.58 -20.29 11.44
C GLN A 82 5.34 -20.38 10.10
N PRO A 83 6.68 -20.49 10.12
CA PRO A 83 7.44 -20.66 8.90
C PRO A 83 6.98 -21.91 8.14
N SER A 84 6.96 -21.81 6.81
CA SER A 84 6.31 -22.81 5.95
C SER A 84 7.17 -23.10 4.72
N LEU A 85 7.40 -24.39 4.47
CA LEU A 85 8.04 -24.92 3.29
C LEU A 85 6.98 -25.48 2.34
N ALA A 86 7.00 -25.06 1.08
CA ALA A 86 6.21 -25.67 0.02
C ALA A 86 7.12 -26.56 -0.85
N ILE A 87 6.74 -27.82 -1.02
CA ILE A 87 7.45 -28.80 -1.84
C ILE A 87 6.65 -28.98 -3.13
N ILE A 88 7.25 -28.65 -4.27
CA ILE A 88 6.68 -28.92 -5.60
C ILE A 88 7.26 -30.24 -6.07
N GLN A 89 6.39 -31.21 -6.32
CA GLN A 89 6.78 -32.57 -6.66
C GLN A 89 6.08 -33.04 -7.94
N ALA A 90 6.81 -33.70 -8.84
CA ALA A 90 6.22 -34.38 -9.99
C ALA A 90 6.25 -35.91 -9.80
N GLY A 91 5.07 -36.53 -9.79
CA GLY A 91 4.88 -37.98 -9.57
C GLY A 91 4.56 -38.38 -8.11
N GLU A 92 4.25 -39.66 -7.90
CA GLU A 92 3.73 -40.22 -6.65
C GLU A 92 4.84 -40.89 -5.81
N ASP A 93 5.66 -40.09 -5.10
CA ASP A 93 6.61 -40.61 -4.09
C ASP A 93 6.48 -39.85 -2.77
N ASP A 94 5.64 -40.37 -1.87
CA ASP A 94 5.37 -39.74 -0.57
C ASP A 94 6.48 -39.96 0.47
N SER A 95 7.48 -40.81 0.20
CA SER A 95 8.50 -41.18 1.18
C SER A 95 9.35 -39.98 1.65
N LEU A 96 9.66 -39.09 0.71
CA LEU A 96 10.39 -37.84 0.94
C LEU A 96 9.54 -36.81 1.70
N LEU A 97 8.23 -36.78 1.45
CA LEU A 97 7.30 -35.93 2.19
C LEU A 97 7.17 -36.38 3.64
N GLU A 98 7.04 -37.69 3.88
CA GLU A 98 6.96 -38.25 5.23
C GLU A 98 8.20 -37.90 6.06
N MET A 99 9.39 -38.03 5.45
CA MET A 99 10.65 -37.67 6.09
C MET A 99 10.73 -36.16 6.39
N ASN A 100 10.41 -35.31 5.41
CA ASN A 100 10.37 -33.86 5.59
C ASN A 100 9.40 -33.46 6.71
N THR A 101 8.20 -34.03 6.70
CA THR A 101 7.17 -33.75 7.72
C THR A 101 7.62 -34.19 9.11
N LYS A 102 8.29 -35.34 9.23
CA LYS A 102 8.83 -35.83 10.50
C LYS A 102 9.90 -34.92 11.07
N LEU A 103 10.80 -34.41 10.24
CA LEU A 103 11.84 -33.45 10.64
C LEU A 103 11.25 -32.07 10.95
N ALA A 104 10.32 -31.59 10.12
CA ALA A 104 9.65 -30.31 10.29
C ALA A 104 8.87 -30.24 11.61
N ARG A 105 8.18 -31.33 12.01
CA ARG A 105 7.52 -31.43 13.33
C ARG A 105 8.48 -31.27 14.50
N ARG A 106 9.75 -31.69 14.36
CA ARG A 106 10.75 -31.49 15.42
C ARG A 106 11.09 -30.02 15.58
N ILE A 107 11.12 -29.24 14.51
CA ILE A 107 11.48 -27.81 14.52
C ILE A 107 10.25 -26.91 14.72
N GLY A 108 9.04 -27.41 14.46
CA GLY A 108 7.79 -26.63 14.48
C GLY A 108 7.45 -25.98 13.14
N LEU A 109 8.08 -26.44 12.04
CA LEU A 109 7.89 -25.94 10.69
C LEU A 109 6.62 -26.53 10.04
N LYS A 110 5.87 -25.73 9.29
CA LYS A 110 4.77 -26.21 8.44
C LYS A 110 5.33 -26.69 7.09
N VAL A 111 4.84 -27.82 6.59
CA VAL A 111 5.19 -28.33 5.25
C VAL A 111 3.91 -28.51 4.45
N THR A 112 3.91 -28.02 3.22
CA THR A 112 2.82 -28.19 2.25
C THR A 112 3.37 -28.83 1.00
N GLN A 113 2.64 -29.78 0.41
CA GLN A 113 3.02 -30.45 -0.82
C GLN A 113 2.11 -29.97 -1.96
N VAL A 114 2.71 -29.74 -3.13
CA VAL A 114 2.01 -29.52 -4.39
C VAL A 114 2.41 -30.65 -5.32
N CYS A 115 1.51 -31.61 -5.52
CA CYS A 115 1.73 -32.74 -6.42
C CYS A 115 1.28 -32.37 -7.83
N LEU A 116 2.22 -32.43 -8.77
CA LEU A 116 2.00 -32.33 -10.20
C LEU A 116 2.00 -33.72 -10.83
N GLU A 117 1.32 -33.86 -11.96
CA GLU A 117 1.37 -35.09 -12.75
C GLU A 117 2.81 -35.39 -13.19
N LYS A 118 3.13 -36.68 -13.35
CA LYS A 118 4.49 -37.13 -13.69
C LYS A 118 4.98 -36.57 -15.03
N GLU A 119 4.06 -36.30 -15.97
CA GLU A 119 4.31 -35.69 -17.28
C GLU A 119 3.84 -34.21 -17.31
N CYS A 120 3.98 -33.49 -16.20
CA CYS A 120 3.62 -32.07 -16.16
C CYS A 120 4.48 -31.23 -17.12
N SER A 121 3.84 -30.23 -17.70
CA SER A 121 4.50 -29.26 -18.56
C SER A 121 5.35 -28.28 -17.75
N GLU A 122 6.38 -27.72 -18.38
CA GLU A 122 7.19 -26.66 -17.80
C GLU A 122 6.33 -25.45 -17.37
N ASP A 123 5.28 -25.13 -18.14
CA ASP A 123 4.35 -24.03 -17.83
C ASP A 123 3.57 -24.27 -16.53
N GLU A 124 3.17 -25.52 -16.25
CA GLU A 124 2.49 -25.87 -14.99
C GLU A 124 3.41 -25.72 -13.78
N ILE A 125 4.67 -26.15 -13.91
CA ILE A 125 5.69 -25.99 -12.87
C ILE A 125 5.92 -24.50 -12.60
N VAL A 126 6.18 -23.71 -13.65
CA VAL A 126 6.41 -22.26 -13.53
C VAL A 126 5.20 -21.58 -12.90
N LYS A 127 3.97 -21.95 -13.28
CA LYS A 127 2.75 -21.38 -12.72
C LYS A 127 2.63 -21.64 -11.21
N GLU A 128 2.91 -22.85 -10.74
CA GLU A 128 2.87 -23.15 -9.30
C GLU A 128 4.02 -22.49 -8.54
N VAL A 129 5.23 -22.41 -9.12
CA VAL A 129 6.35 -21.64 -8.55
C VAL A 129 5.95 -20.18 -8.37
N LEU A 130 5.43 -19.52 -9.41
CA LEU A 130 5.00 -18.12 -9.36
C LEU A 130 3.88 -17.90 -8.34
N LYS A 131 2.90 -18.80 -8.28
CA LYS A 131 1.80 -18.74 -7.30
C LYS A 131 2.32 -18.82 -5.86
N LEU A 132 3.24 -19.74 -5.57
CA LEU A 132 3.80 -19.89 -4.22
C LEU A 132 4.81 -18.78 -3.88
N ASN A 133 5.47 -18.20 -4.89
CA ASN A 133 6.29 -17.00 -4.72
C ASN A 133 5.47 -15.80 -4.24
N GLU A 134 4.22 -15.69 -4.66
CA GLU A 134 3.30 -14.62 -4.25
C GLU A 134 2.55 -14.93 -2.93
N ASP A 135 2.63 -16.16 -2.41
CA ASP A 135 1.98 -16.54 -1.15
C ASP A 135 2.80 -16.05 0.07
N PRO A 136 2.31 -15.10 0.89
CA PRO A 136 3.01 -14.62 2.08
C PRO A 136 3.06 -15.67 3.21
N GLY A 137 2.25 -16.73 3.13
CA GLY A 137 2.29 -17.86 4.05
C GLY A 137 3.39 -18.87 3.73
N VAL A 138 4.04 -18.78 2.57
CA VAL A 138 5.14 -19.65 2.12
C VAL A 138 6.46 -18.89 2.23
N HIS A 139 7.44 -19.49 2.91
CA HIS A 139 8.73 -18.87 3.20
C HIS A 139 9.90 -19.57 2.49
N GLY A 140 9.68 -20.76 1.92
CA GLY A 140 10.67 -21.45 1.11
C GLY A 140 10.03 -22.42 0.14
N LEU A 141 10.70 -22.61 -1.00
CA LEU A 141 10.32 -23.55 -2.04
C LEU A 141 11.39 -24.64 -2.17
N TYR A 142 10.93 -25.89 -2.21
CA TYR A 142 11.75 -27.05 -2.53
C TYR A 142 11.24 -27.67 -3.83
N LEU A 143 12.09 -27.71 -4.87
CA LEU A 143 11.75 -28.29 -6.16
C LEU A 143 12.17 -29.77 -6.20
N HIS A 144 11.24 -30.67 -5.88
CA HIS A 144 11.44 -32.10 -6.04
C HIS A 144 10.98 -32.56 -7.43
N LEU A 145 11.76 -32.18 -8.45
CA LEU A 145 11.45 -32.40 -9.86
C LEU A 145 12.49 -33.31 -10.53
N PRO A 146 12.10 -34.08 -11.57
CA PRO A 146 13.06 -34.79 -12.42
C PRO A 146 14.09 -33.82 -13.02
N PRO A 147 15.37 -34.21 -13.19
CA PRO A 147 16.41 -33.34 -13.74
C PRO A 147 16.05 -32.70 -15.10
N ALA A 148 15.30 -33.42 -15.94
CA ALA A 148 14.83 -32.93 -17.24
C ALA A 148 13.80 -31.78 -17.13
N SER A 149 13.12 -31.66 -15.99
CA SER A 149 12.10 -30.64 -15.72
C SER A 149 12.68 -29.40 -15.01
N THR A 150 13.91 -29.47 -14.48
CA THR A 150 14.60 -28.35 -13.80
C THR A 150 15.35 -27.50 -14.81
N THR A 151 14.61 -26.85 -15.71
CA THR A 151 15.18 -25.98 -16.75
C THR A 151 15.60 -24.61 -16.19
N SER A 152 16.41 -23.86 -16.94
CA SER A 152 16.76 -22.48 -16.57
C SER A 152 15.52 -21.57 -16.43
N ARG A 153 14.44 -21.83 -17.19
CA ARG A 153 13.19 -21.07 -17.07
C ARG A 153 12.48 -21.34 -15.74
N VAL A 154 12.44 -22.59 -15.27
CA VAL A 154 11.91 -22.95 -13.94
C VAL A 154 12.76 -22.33 -12.84
N LEU A 155 14.10 -22.44 -12.95
CA LEU A 155 15.02 -21.86 -11.97
C LEU A 155 14.96 -20.33 -11.91
N THR A 156 14.77 -19.66 -13.05
CA THR A 156 14.60 -18.19 -13.13
C THR A 156 13.26 -17.75 -12.54
N ALA A 157 12.25 -18.61 -12.51
CA ALA A 157 10.97 -18.30 -11.89
C ALA A 157 11.05 -18.31 -10.35
N LEU A 158 12.05 -18.97 -9.73
CA LEU A 158 12.25 -18.95 -8.27
C LEU A 158 12.73 -17.57 -7.80
N LYS A 159 12.05 -17.02 -6.79
CA LYS A 159 12.52 -15.81 -6.11
C LYS A 159 13.70 -16.16 -5.18
N PRO A 160 14.84 -15.44 -5.23
CA PRO A 160 16.00 -15.72 -4.38
C PRO A 160 15.67 -15.77 -2.89
N GLU A 161 14.68 -15.00 -2.44
CA GLU A 161 14.25 -14.94 -1.04
C GLU A 161 13.59 -16.24 -0.58
N LYS A 162 13.00 -17.01 -1.51
CA LYS A 162 12.32 -18.29 -1.27
C LYS A 162 13.10 -19.50 -1.80
N ASP A 163 14.22 -19.30 -2.47
CA ASP A 163 15.12 -20.33 -3.02
C ASP A 163 15.97 -20.97 -1.90
N VAL A 164 15.33 -21.74 -1.02
CA VAL A 164 15.98 -22.36 0.15
C VAL A 164 16.96 -23.48 -0.22
N GLU A 165 17.00 -23.88 -1.48
CA GLU A 165 17.99 -24.79 -2.05
C GLU A 165 19.21 -24.07 -2.66
N GLY A 166 19.11 -22.76 -2.92
CA GLY A 166 20.17 -21.97 -3.53
C GLY A 166 20.51 -22.40 -4.96
N ILE A 167 19.54 -22.92 -5.71
CA ILE A 167 19.75 -23.54 -7.03
C ILE A 167 19.47 -22.60 -8.20
N SER A 168 18.86 -21.43 -7.96
CA SER A 168 18.62 -20.47 -9.03
C SER A 168 19.93 -19.82 -9.52
N ASP A 169 19.92 -19.40 -10.79
CA ASP A 169 21.05 -18.72 -11.42
C ASP A 169 21.43 -17.43 -10.66
N LEU A 170 20.42 -16.70 -10.16
CA LEU A 170 20.61 -15.48 -9.39
C LEU A 170 21.22 -15.75 -8.01
N SER A 171 20.69 -16.71 -7.24
CA SER A 171 21.25 -17.11 -5.94
C SER A 171 22.69 -17.59 -6.09
N THR A 172 22.97 -18.42 -7.09
CA THR A 172 24.33 -18.89 -7.41
C THR A 172 25.26 -17.72 -7.73
N GLY A 173 24.82 -16.79 -8.58
CA GLY A 173 25.61 -15.61 -8.95
C GLY A 173 25.93 -14.70 -7.77
N CYS A 174 24.96 -14.43 -6.89
CA CYS A 174 25.14 -13.65 -5.66
C CYS A 174 26.15 -14.33 -4.74
N LEU A 175 25.99 -15.64 -4.53
CA LEU A 175 26.88 -16.43 -3.71
C LEU A 175 28.31 -16.43 -4.26
N ILE A 176 28.52 -16.60 -5.57
CA ILE A 176 29.86 -16.53 -6.18
C ILE A 176 30.47 -15.13 -6.05
N ARG A 177 29.68 -14.04 -6.06
CA ARG A 177 30.19 -12.68 -5.80
C ARG A 177 30.51 -12.41 -4.32
N GLY A 178 30.02 -13.27 -3.42
CA GLY A 178 30.17 -13.11 -1.97
C GLY A 178 29.09 -12.23 -1.36
N ASP A 179 28.02 -11.96 -2.12
CA ASP A 179 26.83 -11.32 -1.61
C ASP A 179 25.94 -12.39 -0.94
N LEU A 180 26.01 -12.44 0.39
CA LEU A 180 25.17 -13.32 1.22
C LEU A 180 23.86 -12.64 1.65
N SER A 181 23.64 -11.38 1.23
CA SER A 181 22.41 -10.65 1.55
C SER A 181 21.21 -11.18 0.75
N THR A 182 21.47 -11.75 -0.43
CA THR A 182 20.46 -12.32 -1.32
C THR A 182 20.80 -13.78 -1.62
N GLY A 183 19.85 -14.69 -1.37
CA GLY A 183 20.01 -16.14 -1.55
C GLY A 183 20.54 -16.90 -0.32
N TYR A 184 20.65 -18.22 -0.47
CA TYR A 184 21.05 -19.17 0.58
C TYR A 184 22.16 -20.08 0.07
N VAL A 185 23.04 -20.53 0.97
CA VAL A 185 24.04 -21.55 0.64
C VAL A 185 23.31 -22.86 0.34
N PRO A 186 23.61 -23.54 -0.78
CA PRO A 186 22.99 -24.80 -1.10
C PRO A 186 23.08 -25.80 0.07
N PRO A 187 21.97 -26.47 0.45
CA PRO A 187 21.93 -27.37 1.59
C PRO A 187 22.98 -28.49 1.55
N VAL A 188 23.27 -29.01 0.35
CA VAL A 188 24.33 -30.01 0.12
C VAL A 188 25.71 -29.44 0.47
N ILE A 189 26.00 -28.21 0.04
CA ILE A 189 27.26 -27.54 0.35
C ILE A 189 27.35 -27.22 1.84
N SER A 190 26.26 -26.75 2.45
CA SER A 190 26.21 -26.48 3.90
C SER A 190 26.52 -27.75 4.71
N ALA A 191 25.99 -28.90 4.29
CA ALA A 191 26.30 -30.18 4.92
C ALA A 191 27.78 -30.55 4.76
N VAL A 192 28.36 -30.39 3.56
CA VAL A 192 29.78 -30.66 3.30
C VAL A 192 30.68 -29.75 4.16
N LEU A 193 30.41 -28.45 4.19
CA LEU A 193 31.20 -27.49 4.98
C LEU A 193 31.10 -27.77 6.48
N GLU A 194 29.90 -28.07 7.00
CA GLU A 194 29.71 -28.42 8.41
C GLU A 194 30.49 -29.68 8.78
N LEU A 195 30.47 -30.70 7.90
CA LEU A 195 31.24 -31.93 8.10
C LEU A 195 32.75 -31.67 8.04
N LEU A 196 33.24 -30.87 7.09
CA LEU A 196 34.65 -30.48 7.01
C LEU A 196 35.13 -29.78 8.29
N ASN A 197 34.30 -28.89 8.85
CA ASN A 197 34.56 -28.23 10.14
C ASN A 197 34.62 -29.23 11.31
N HIS A 198 33.73 -30.22 11.35
CA HIS A 198 33.68 -31.18 12.44
C HIS A 198 34.78 -32.25 12.41
N PHE A 199 35.25 -32.66 11.23
CA PHE A 199 36.28 -33.71 11.10
C PHE A 199 37.71 -33.17 11.14
N SER A 200 37.89 -31.86 11.31
CA SER A 200 39.20 -31.24 11.42
C SER A 200 39.48 -30.77 12.85
N ASP A 201 40.27 -31.53 13.61
CA ASP A 201 40.78 -31.13 14.94
C ASP A 201 41.76 -29.92 14.90
N VAL A 202 42.01 -29.34 13.71
CA VAL A 202 42.99 -28.26 13.42
C VAL A 202 42.41 -27.35 12.35
N SER A 203 42.75 -26.04 12.40
CA SER A 203 42.36 -25.01 11.41
C SER A 203 42.32 -25.53 9.97
N LEU A 204 41.23 -25.23 9.26
CA LEU A 204 41.02 -25.59 7.85
C LEU A 204 41.85 -24.74 6.88
N GLU A 205 42.42 -23.63 7.35
CA GLU A 205 43.20 -22.72 6.53
C GLU A 205 44.44 -23.42 5.93
N GLY A 206 44.61 -23.33 4.61
CA GLY A 206 45.70 -23.93 3.85
C GLY A 206 45.53 -25.42 3.49
N LYS A 207 44.44 -26.08 3.93
CA LYS A 207 44.17 -27.49 3.55
C LYS A 207 43.66 -27.59 2.12
N THR A 208 44.03 -28.68 1.46
CA THR A 208 43.64 -28.95 0.07
C THR A 208 42.38 -29.81 0.01
N VAL A 209 41.33 -29.32 -0.64
CA VAL A 209 40.08 -30.05 -0.87
C VAL A 209 39.94 -30.34 -2.37
N LEU A 210 39.91 -31.62 -2.73
CA LEU A 210 39.67 -32.08 -4.09
C LEU A 210 38.16 -32.26 -4.31
N VAL A 211 37.58 -31.49 -5.23
CA VAL A 211 36.22 -31.68 -5.75
C VAL A 211 36.30 -32.56 -7.00
N LEU A 212 35.70 -33.74 -6.95
CA LEU A 212 35.78 -34.78 -7.97
C LEU A 212 34.41 -35.02 -8.63
N GLY A 213 34.34 -34.85 -9.94
CA GLY A 213 33.10 -34.99 -10.69
C GLY A 213 32.12 -33.84 -10.46
N GLY A 214 30.97 -33.90 -11.14
CA GLY A 214 30.01 -32.81 -11.24
C GLY A 214 30.33 -31.81 -12.35
N HIS A 215 29.29 -31.20 -12.88
CA HIS A 215 29.36 -30.06 -13.80
C HIS A 215 28.31 -29.01 -13.38
N GLY A 216 28.61 -27.72 -13.57
CA GLY A 216 27.63 -26.64 -13.41
C GLY A 216 27.73 -25.86 -12.10
N THR A 217 26.59 -25.38 -11.60
CA THR A 217 26.51 -24.36 -10.54
C THR A 217 26.99 -24.85 -9.18
N LEU A 218 26.69 -26.09 -8.80
CA LEU A 218 27.05 -26.67 -7.49
C LEU A 218 28.57 -26.79 -7.30
N GLU A 219 29.29 -27.26 -8.33
CA GLU A 219 30.75 -27.39 -8.32
C GLU A 219 31.43 -26.03 -8.13
N VAL A 220 31.05 -25.05 -8.97
CA VAL A 220 31.62 -23.69 -8.94
C VAL A 220 31.35 -23.03 -7.58
N THR A 221 30.14 -23.20 -7.05
CA THR A 221 29.74 -22.66 -5.75
C THR A 221 30.53 -23.28 -4.61
N LEU A 222 30.68 -24.61 -4.61
CA LEU A 222 31.44 -25.32 -3.58
C LEU A 222 32.91 -24.89 -3.60
N ARG A 223 33.53 -24.84 -4.79
CA ARG A 223 34.91 -24.35 -4.96
C ARG A 223 35.08 -22.95 -4.36
N CYS A 224 34.21 -22.02 -4.75
CA CYS A 224 34.27 -20.63 -4.29
C CYS A 224 34.12 -20.53 -2.76
N LEU A 225 33.23 -21.31 -2.16
CA LEU A 225 33.04 -21.32 -0.70
C LEU A 225 34.20 -21.98 0.04
N ILE A 226 34.78 -23.06 -0.50
CA ILE A 226 35.99 -23.68 0.06
C ILE A 226 37.13 -22.64 0.10
N GLU A 227 37.40 -21.98 -1.03
CA GLU A 227 38.44 -20.95 -1.16
C GLU A 227 38.24 -19.79 -0.18
N ARG A 228 37.00 -19.34 0.01
CA ARG A 228 36.68 -18.28 0.99
C ARG A 228 36.87 -18.67 2.44
N ASN A 229 36.79 -19.96 2.76
CA ASN A 229 37.10 -20.46 4.10
C ASN A 229 38.62 -20.68 4.29
N GLY A 230 39.45 -20.16 3.39
CA GLY A 230 40.91 -20.21 3.48
C GLY A 230 41.53 -21.54 3.04
N MET A 231 40.74 -22.43 2.42
CA MET A 231 41.21 -23.71 1.89
C MET A 231 41.66 -23.58 0.42
N VAL A 232 42.44 -24.54 -0.06
CA VAL A 232 42.80 -24.68 -1.48
C VAL A 232 41.84 -25.65 -2.13
N ALA A 233 41.06 -25.20 -3.12
CA ALA A 233 40.14 -26.07 -3.84
C ALA A 233 40.76 -26.55 -5.17
N ILE A 234 40.79 -27.86 -5.39
CA ILE A 234 41.22 -28.48 -6.65
C ILE A 234 40.00 -29.15 -7.28
N THR A 235 39.73 -28.89 -8.55
CA THR A 235 38.61 -29.53 -9.29
C THR A 235 39.16 -30.51 -10.31
N SER A 236 38.62 -31.74 -10.34
CA SER A 236 39.06 -32.78 -11.28
C SER A 236 37.90 -33.63 -11.80
N HIS A 237 38.13 -34.29 -12.94
CA HIS A 237 37.18 -35.20 -13.57
C HIS A 237 37.64 -36.65 -13.46
N TRP A 238 36.69 -37.58 -13.46
CA TRP A 238 36.97 -39.02 -13.44
C TRP A 238 37.91 -39.51 -14.56
N THR A 239 37.97 -38.77 -15.67
CA THR A 239 38.82 -39.08 -16.83
C THR A 239 40.20 -38.41 -16.79
N SER A 240 40.51 -37.64 -15.74
CA SER A 240 41.79 -36.94 -15.62
C SER A 240 42.96 -37.92 -15.50
N LYS A 241 44.02 -37.71 -16.27
CA LYS A 241 45.27 -38.49 -16.19
C LYS A 241 46.03 -38.27 -14.88
N ASN A 242 45.76 -37.15 -14.21
CA ASN A 242 46.40 -36.74 -12.95
C ASN A 242 45.54 -37.06 -11.72
N LEU A 243 44.37 -37.71 -11.91
CA LEU A 243 43.42 -37.96 -10.81
C LEU A 243 44.08 -38.67 -9.63
N LYS A 244 44.94 -39.66 -9.91
CA LYS A 244 45.63 -40.42 -8.86
C LYS A 244 46.54 -39.53 -8.00
N SER A 245 47.31 -38.63 -8.61
CA SER A 245 48.19 -37.72 -7.84
C SER A 245 47.37 -36.71 -7.04
N GLU A 246 46.33 -36.14 -7.64
CA GLU A 246 45.43 -35.17 -7.01
C GLU A 246 44.72 -35.77 -5.77
N VAL A 247 44.24 -37.02 -5.86
CA VAL A 247 43.62 -37.75 -4.74
C VAL A 247 44.62 -38.04 -3.62
N MET A 248 45.89 -38.31 -3.94
CA MET A 248 46.94 -38.59 -2.96
C MET A 248 47.43 -37.33 -2.23
N GLU A 249 47.27 -36.15 -2.83
CA GLU A 249 47.70 -34.86 -2.26
C GLU A 249 46.61 -34.20 -1.40
N ALA A 250 45.34 -34.45 -1.71
CA ALA A 250 44.19 -33.83 -1.04
C ALA A 250 44.05 -34.24 0.44
N ASP A 251 43.72 -33.27 1.28
CA ASP A 251 43.38 -33.46 2.70
C ASP A 251 41.90 -33.83 2.89
N ALA A 252 41.04 -33.45 1.94
CA ALA A 252 39.67 -33.91 1.86
C ALA A 252 39.24 -34.06 0.40
N ILE A 253 38.34 -34.99 0.11
CA ILE A 253 37.83 -35.26 -1.23
C ILE A 253 36.31 -35.18 -1.20
N VAL A 254 35.71 -34.36 -2.05
CA VAL A 254 34.26 -34.23 -2.23
C VAL A 254 33.88 -34.70 -3.63
N ILE A 255 33.19 -35.82 -3.71
CA ILE A 255 32.67 -36.38 -4.96
C ILE A 255 31.27 -35.78 -5.17
N LEU A 256 31.03 -35.06 -6.27
CA LEU A 256 29.72 -34.45 -6.59
C LEU A 256 28.86 -35.30 -7.54
N GLU A 257 29.46 -36.23 -8.26
CA GLU A 257 28.76 -37.25 -9.03
C GLU A 257 29.57 -38.53 -8.91
N ALA A 258 28.99 -39.57 -8.31
CA ALA A 258 29.58 -40.89 -8.34
C ALA A 258 29.39 -41.42 -9.77
N GLY A 259 30.43 -41.39 -10.59
CA GLY A 259 30.42 -42.23 -11.79
C GLY A 259 30.26 -43.70 -11.40
N ASN A 260 30.19 -44.61 -12.39
CA ASN A 260 30.21 -46.07 -12.14
C ASN A 260 31.55 -46.58 -11.53
N MET A 261 32.35 -45.73 -10.87
CA MET A 261 33.66 -46.00 -10.34
C MET A 261 33.79 -45.53 -8.88
N ASP A 262 34.19 -46.43 -7.99
CA ASP A 262 34.59 -46.10 -6.62
C ASP A 262 36.08 -45.74 -6.57
N LEU A 263 36.45 -44.77 -5.71
CA LEU A 263 37.86 -44.44 -5.46
C LEU A 263 38.59 -45.62 -4.81
N PRO A 264 39.71 -46.10 -5.38
CA PRO A 264 40.52 -47.14 -4.76
C PRO A 264 41.02 -46.71 -3.37
N PRO A 265 40.84 -47.50 -2.30
CA PRO A 265 41.26 -47.12 -0.94
C PRO A 265 42.75 -46.77 -0.81
N ASN A 266 43.59 -47.32 -1.70
CA ASN A 266 45.03 -47.06 -1.74
C ASN A 266 45.42 -45.73 -2.41
N TRP A 267 44.47 -44.97 -2.96
CA TRP A 267 44.72 -43.63 -3.51
C TRP A 267 44.50 -42.54 -2.46
N VAL A 268 43.66 -42.80 -1.46
CA VAL A 268 43.29 -41.80 -0.45
C VAL A 268 44.42 -41.61 0.56
N LYS A 269 44.87 -40.36 0.74
CA LYS A 269 45.87 -39.98 1.74
C LYS A 269 45.45 -40.44 3.15
N PRO A 270 46.34 -41.03 3.97
CA PRO A 270 46.02 -41.40 5.34
C PRO A 270 45.54 -40.20 6.16
N GLY A 271 44.34 -40.31 6.75
CA GLY A 271 43.70 -39.22 7.51
C GLY A 271 42.88 -38.25 6.67
N ALA A 272 42.84 -38.41 5.33
CA ALA A 272 41.94 -37.64 4.49
C ALA A 272 40.50 -38.15 4.58
N VAL A 273 39.54 -37.22 4.44
CA VAL A 273 38.10 -37.52 4.53
C VAL A 273 37.49 -37.50 3.14
N VAL A 274 36.67 -38.52 2.82
CA VAL A 274 35.96 -38.61 1.53
C VAL A 274 34.47 -38.39 1.74
N PHE A 275 33.93 -37.36 1.11
CA PHE A 275 32.50 -37.06 1.05
C PHE A 275 31.98 -37.45 -0.33
N SER A 276 30.91 -38.24 -0.39
CA SER A 276 30.23 -38.52 -1.65
C SER A 276 28.84 -37.90 -1.62
N CYS A 277 28.63 -36.90 -2.44
CA CYS A 277 27.36 -36.20 -2.61
C CYS A 277 26.84 -36.55 -3.99
N ASP A 278 25.69 -37.23 -4.07
CA ASP A 278 25.04 -37.45 -5.36
C ASP A 278 23.75 -36.64 -5.42
N PRO A 279 23.72 -35.55 -6.19
CA PRO A 279 22.53 -34.72 -6.37
C PRO A 279 21.54 -35.32 -7.39
N THR A 280 21.94 -36.32 -8.19
CA THR A 280 21.16 -36.84 -9.34
C THR A 280 20.21 -37.98 -8.98
N HIS A 281 20.44 -38.68 -7.87
CA HIS A 281 19.45 -39.58 -7.30
C HIS A 281 18.41 -38.80 -6.50
N ASN A 282 17.12 -39.12 -6.69
CA ASN A 282 15.90 -38.54 -6.09
C ASN A 282 15.88 -38.35 -4.56
N THR A 283 16.98 -38.61 -3.86
CA THR A 283 17.05 -38.70 -2.41
C THR A 283 18.02 -37.71 -1.76
N GLY A 284 18.69 -36.80 -2.50
CA GLY A 284 19.52 -35.73 -1.93
C GLY A 284 20.52 -36.23 -0.87
N THR A 285 21.12 -37.38 -1.11
CA THR A 285 21.81 -38.14 -0.06
C THR A 285 23.28 -37.74 -0.03
N VAL A 286 23.74 -37.21 1.11
CA VAL A 286 25.17 -37.08 1.39
C VAL A 286 25.63 -38.40 1.99
N LEU A 287 26.53 -39.09 1.32
CA LEU A 287 27.13 -40.32 1.79
C LEU A 287 28.50 -39.99 2.38
N LEU A 288 28.63 -40.09 3.70
CA LEU A 288 29.90 -39.90 4.38
C LEU A 288 30.72 -41.19 4.32
N ARG A 289 31.93 -41.12 3.77
CA ARG A 289 32.91 -42.23 3.74
C ARG A 289 34.18 -41.79 4.48
N VAL A 290 34.26 -42.07 5.77
CA VAL A 290 35.47 -41.78 6.57
C VAL A 290 36.47 -42.92 6.42
N CYS A 291 37.62 -42.66 5.81
CA CYS A 291 38.77 -43.58 5.83
C CYS A 291 39.67 -43.26 7.03
N SER A 292 39.50 -43.96 8.15
CA SER A 292 40.45 -43.86 9.26
C SER A 292 41.61 -44.84 9.07
N SER A 293 42.83 -44.35 9.30
CA SER A 293 44.07 -45.11 9.19
C SER A 293 44.24 -46.09 10.36
N LEU A 294 43.45 -47.16 10.40
CA LEU A 294 43.67 -48.28 11.34
C LEU A 294 43.47 -49.62 10.63
N SER A 295 44.61 -50.17 10.19
CA SER A 295 44.85 -51.59 9.90
C SER A 295 43.99 -52.29 8.81
N ILE A 296 44.63 -52.40 7.65
CA ILE A 296 44.57 -53.26 6.44
C ILE A 296 43.68 -54.55 6.41
N ILE A 297 42.94 -54.98 7.43
CA ILE A 297 42.24 -56.30 7.37
C ILE A 297 40.71 -56.25 7.50
N HIS A 298 40.07 -55.14 7.85
CA HIS A 298 38.61 -54.98 7.68
C HIS A 298 38.33 -53.51 7.34
N SER A 299 38.25 -53.18 6.05
CA SER A 299 37.66 -51.91 5.59
C SER A 299 36.15 -51.97 5.87
N ILE A 300 35.75 -51.68 7.10
CA ILE A 300 34.34 -51.41 7.42
C ILE A 300 34.03 -50.05 6.80
N TRP A 301 33.54 -50.10 5.56
CA TRP A 301 32.84 -48.99 4.93
C TRP A 301 31.58 -48.74 5.77
N LEU A 302 31.67 -47.84 6.75
CA LEU A 302 30.49 -47.32 7.43
C LEU A 302 29.75 -46.41 6.44
N LEU A 303 28.86 -47.03 5.67
CA LEU A 303 27.98 -46.39 4.72
C LEU A 303 26.90 -45.64 5.51
N PHE A 304 27.17 -44.41 5.93
CA PHE A 304 26.16 -43.56 6.54
C PHE A 304 25.34 -42.89 5.43
N LEU A 305 24.12 -43.39 5.21
CA LEU A 305 23.12 -42.74 4.37
C LEU A 305 22.58 -41.50 5.11
N LEU A 306 23.24 -40.36 4.94
CA LEU A 306 22.80 -39.10 5.54
C LEU A 306 21.83 -38.39 4.59
N GLN A 307 20.61 -38.93 4.47
CA GLN A 307 19.47 -38.17 3.89
C GLN A 307 18.99 -37.06 4.85
N SER A 308 19.19 -37.24 6.16
CA SER A 308 18.71 -36.34 7.21
C SER A 308 19.34 -34.92 7.21
N PRO A 309 20.64 -34.69 6.93
CA PRO A 309 21.24 -33.36 7.09
C PRO A 309 20.81 -32.35 6.02
N VAL A 310 20.68 -32.76 4.75
CA VAL A 310 20.29 -31.87 3.65
C VAL A 310 18.90 -31.28 3.90
N LEU A 311 17.93 -32.13 4.28
CA LEU A 311 16.58 -31.67 4.65
C LEU A 311 16.60 -30.75 5.88
N LEU A 312 17.49 -30.97 6.85
CA LEU A 312 17.65 -30.07 7.99
C LEU A 312 18.18 -28.69 7.58
N PHE A 313 19.13 -28.63 6.65
CA PHE A 313 19.64 -27.36 6.12
C PHE A 313 18.60 -26.63 5.26
N ILE A 314 17.76 -27.35 4.49
CA ILE A 314 16.58 -26.77 3.83
C ILE A 314 15.68 -26.10 4.89
N GLN A 315 15.33 -26.83 5.95
CA GLN A 315 14.47 -26.30 7.01
C GLN A 315 15.10 -25.12 7.75
N LYS A 316 16.42 -25.15 7.98
CA LYS A 316 17.19 -24.03 8.52
C LYS A 316 17.10 -22.80 7.60
N ASN A 317 17.27 -22.99 6.29
CA ASN A 317 17.13 -21.91 5.30
C ASN A 317 15.71 -21.35 5.28
N VAL A 318 14.66 -22.17 5.45
CA VAL A 318 13.26 -21.69 5.57
C VAL A 318 13.05 -20.82 6.80
N VAL A 319 13.60 -21.21 7.96
CA VAL A 319 13.51 -20.40 9.19
C VAL A 319 14.27 -19.08 9.02
N HIS A 320 15.44 -19.13 8.40
CA HIS A 320 16.22 -17.93 8.10
C HIS A 320 15.50 -17.02 7.10
N SER A 321 14.84 -17.60 6.09
CA SER A 321 14.00 -16.88 5.14
C SER A 321 12.83 -16.17 5.82
N CYS A 322 12.10 -16.87 6.68
CA CYS A 322 11.03 -16.25 7.45
C CYS A 322 11.54 -15.11 8.36
N THR A 323 12.75 -15.27 8.92
CA THR A 323 13.40 -14.21 9.71
C THR A 323 13.68 -12.97 8.85
N ARG A 324 14.28 -13.14 7.67
CA ARG A 324 14.58 -12.06 6.72
C ARG A 324 13.30 -11.38 6.25
N TRP A 325 12.32 -12.17 5.82
CA TRP A 325 11.01 -11.68 5.40
C TRP A 325 10.31 -10.84 6.48
N LEU A 326 10.44 -11.23 7.75
CA LEU A 326 9.93 -10.45 8.88
C LEU A 326 10.66 -9.13 9.08
N GLN A 327 11.98 -9.12 8.92
CA GLN A 327 12.80 -7.91 9.04
C GLN A 327 12.48 -6.94 7.90
N GLU A 328 12.35 -7.44 6.67
CA GLU A 328 11.99 -6.63 5.49
C GLU A 328 10.62 -5.96 5.64
N ARG A 329 9.68 -6.59 6.35
CA ARG A 329 8.35 -6.03 6.59
C ARG A 329 8.31 -4.92 7.64
N GLN A 330 9.33 -4.82 8.49
CA GLN A 330 9.44 -3.73 9.44
C GLN A 330 9.70 -2.40 8.73
N TYR A 331 9.46 -1.30 9.43
CA TYR A 331 9.89 0.01 8.96
C TYR A 331 11.40 0.00 8.71
N GLN A 332 11.81 0.41 7.52
CA GLN A 332 13.20 0.58 7.15
C GLN A 332 13.52 2.07 7.03
N PRO A 333 14.67 2.54 7.57
CA PRO A 333 15.15 3.88 7.29
C PRO A 333 15.26 4.10 5.78
N TRP A 334 14.81 5.26 5.32
CA TRP A 334 14.90 5.59 3.90
C TRP A 334 16.36 5.77 3.47
N ASN A 335 16.64 5.35 2.24
CA ASN A 335 17.90 5.62 1.56
C ASN A 335 17.63 6.44 0.29
N LEU A 336 16.88 7.54 0.46
CA LEU A 336 16.43 8.38 -0.64
C LEU A 336 17.60 9.18 -1.23
N SER A 337 17.90 8.93 -2.50
CA SER A 337 18.87 9.71 -3.25
C SER A 337 18.20 11.01 -3.75
N SER A 338 18.86 12.17 -3.71
CA SER A 338 18.29 13.38 -4.33
C SER A 338 18.73 13.49 -5.78
N ILE A 339 17.84 13.88 -6.69
CA ILE A 339 18.25 14.24 -8.06
C ILE A 339 18.80 15.67 -8.04
N ASN A 340 19.98 15.87 -8.64
CA ASN A 340 20.58 17.20 -8.75
C ASN A 340 19.76 18.08 -9.68
N LEU A 341 19.48 19.30 -9.23
CA LEU A 341 18.82 20.33 -10.01
C LEU A 341 19.83 21.34 -10.51
N GLN A 342 19.69 21.77 -11.77
CA GLN A 342 20.50 22.84 -12.36
C GLN A 342 19.61 24.02 -12.77
N PRO A 343 19.29 24.94 -11.84
CA PRO A 343 18.48 26.10 -12.15
C PRO A 343 19.14 27.01 -13.20
N GLN A 344 18.35 27.44 -14.18
CA GLN A 344 18.76 28.37 -15.24
C GLN A 344 18.20 29.77 -14.98
N THR A 345 18.87 30.77 -15.55
CA THR A 345 18.43 32.17 -15.51
C THR A 345 18.59 32.79 -16.91
N PRO A 346 17.51 33.29 -17.55
CA PRO A 346 16.12 33.31 -17.07
C PRO A 346 15.52 31.89 -16.87
N VAL A 347 14.54 31.77 -15.97
CA VAL A 347 13.86 30.50 -15.70
C VAL A 347 13.06 30.10 -16.96
N PRO A 348 13.24 28.88 -17.51
CA PRO A 348 12.49 28.40 -18.66
C PRO A 348 11.00 28.20 -18.34
N SER A 349 10.19 27.81 -19.33
CA SER A 349 8.80 27.42 -19.08
C SER A 349 8.71 26.14 -18.23
N ASP A 350 7.61 25.97 -17.50
CA ASP A 350 7.40 24.83 -16.59
C ASP A 350 7.56 23.48 -17.31
N ILE A 351 7.04 23.38 -18.54
CA ILE A 351 7.14 22.16 -19.35
C ILE A 351 8.57 21.89 -19.84
N GLU A 352 9.32 22.92 -20.24
CA GLU A 352 10.73 22.77 -20.62
C GLU A 352 11.57 22.26 -19.43
N ILE A 353 11.31 22.80 -18.22
CA ILE A 353 11.96 22.31 -16.99
C ILE A 353 11.58 20.86 -16.71
N SER A 354 10.29 20.49 -16.87
CA SER A 354 9.83 19.12 -16.63
C SER A 354 10.45 18.13 -17.61
N ARG A 355 10.62 18.49 -18.89
CA ARG A 355 11.22 17.61 -19.92
C ARG A 355 12.73 17.50 -19.79
N ALA A 356 13.39 18.56 -19.35
CA ALA A 356 14.83 18.57 -19.13
C ALA A 356 15.26 17.65 -17.96
N GLN A 357 14.33 17.30 -17.05
CA GLN A 357 14.62 16.47 -15.90
C GLN A 357 14.22 15.02 -16.12
N THR A 358 15.17 14.10 -15.98
CA THR A 358 14.88 12.66 -16.00
C THR A 358 14.40 12.20 -14.62
N PRO A 359 13.14 11.73 -14.47
CA PRO A 359 12.65 11.19 -13.21
C PRO A 359 13.33 9.84 -12.92
N LYS A 360 13.45 9.48 -11.63
CA LYS A 360 13.83 8.11 -11.28
C LYS A 360 12.78 7.12 -11.76
N PRO A 361 13.18 5.89 -12.11
CA PRO A 361 12.25 4.77 -12.16
C PRO A 361 11.44 4.67 -10.86
N VAL A 362 10.13 4.49 -10.97
CA VAL A 362 9.22 4.52 -9.81
C VAL A 362 9.45 3.35 -8.86
N ASP A 363 9.93 2.21 -9.36
CA ASP A 363 10.37 1.05 -8.59
C ASP A 363 11.62 1.36 -7.76
N GLN A 364 12.57 2.10 -8.33
CA GLN A 364 13.72 2.61 -7.58
C GLN A 364 13.26 3.57 -6.46
N LEU A 365 12.40 4.55 -6.78
CA LEU A 365 11.87 5.48 -5.79
C LEU A 365 11.14 4.73 -4.67
N ALA A 366 10.28 3.77 -5.02
CA ALA A 366 9.52 2.96 -4.08
C ALA A 366 10.45 2.19 -3.11
N LYS A 367 11.51 1.57 -3.64
CA LYS A 367 12.51 0.87 -2.84
C LYS A 367 13.24 1.83 -1.87
N GLU A 368 13.63 3.02 -2.35
CA GLU A 368 14.33 4.01 -1.53
C GLU A 368 13.50 4.54 -0.34
N ILE A 369 12.18 4.50 -0.44
CA ILE A 369 11.24 4.93 0.62
C ILE A 369 10.65 3.75 1.43
N GLY A 370 11.16 2.53 1.25
CA GLY A 370 10.76 1.36 2.04
C GLY A 370 9.41 0.73 1.64
N LEU A 371 8.94 0.94 0.40
CA LEU A 371 7.83 0.18 -0.17
C LEU A 371 8.30 -1.22 -0.58
N LEU A 372 7.45 -2.23 -0.32
CA LEU A 372 7.71 -3.59 -0.78
C LEU A 372 7.26 -3.77 -2.24
N PRO A 373 7.90 -4.66 -3.02
CA PRO A 373 7.49 -4.94 -4.39
C PRO A 373 6.01 -5.32 -4.52
N GLU A 374 5.48 -6.11 -3.57
CA GLU A 374 4.07 -6.51 -3.58
C GLU A 374 3.07 -5.38 -3.27
N GLU A 375 3.55 -4.24 -2.79
CA GLU A 375 2.75 -3.05 -2.48
C GLU A 375 2.64 -2.07 -3.67
N LEU A 376 3.38 -2.34 -4.75
CA LEU A 376 3.50 -1.46 -5.90
C LEU A 376 2.80 -2.04 -7.14
N GLU A 377 2.01 -1.22 -7.82
CA GLU A 377 1.39 -1.54 -9.11
C GLU A 377 1.85 -0.50 -10.13
N VAL A 378 2.80 -0.86 -10.99
CA VAL A 378 3.52 0.08 -11.87
C VAL A 378 2.68 0.51 -13.09
N TYR A 379 2.69 1.81 -13.42
CA TYR A 379 2.00 2.42 -14.57
C TYR A 379 2.99 3.20 -15.44
N GLY A 380 3.73 2.50 -16.30
CA GLY A 380 4.87 3.09 -17.03
C GLY A 380 6.10 3.22 -16.12
N ARG A 381 7.08 4.07 -16.47
CA ARG A 381 8.36 4.14 -15.71
C ARG A 381 8.32 5.09 -14.51
N SER A 382 7.44 6.08 -14.51
CA SER A 382 7.48 7.26 -13.63
C SER A 382 6.43 7.26 -12.52
N LYS A 383 5.43 6.38 -12.58
CA LYS A 383 4.28 6.39 -11.66
C LYS A 383 3.77 4.98 -11.34
N ALA A 384 3.19 4.82 -10.16
CA ALA A 384 2.66 3.56 -9.68
C ALA A 384 1.52 3.77 -8.68
N LYS A 385 0.57 2.84 -8.61
CA LYS A 385 -0.43 2.77 -7.55
C LYS A 385 0.19 2.06 -6.33
N VAL A 386 -0.10 2.55 -5.12
CA VAL A 386 0.37 1.96 -3.86
C VAL A 386 -0.78 1.27 -3.12
N ARG A 387 -0.60 0.00 -2.78
CA ARG A 387 -1.62 -0.82 -2.13
C ARG A 387 -1.84 -0.44 -0.67
N LEU A 388 -3.07 -0.62 -0.21
CA LEU A 388 -3.48 -0.30 1.16
C LEU A 388 -2.95 -1.29 2.21
N SER A 389 -2.46 -2.47 1.81
CA SER A 389 -1.83 -3.47 2.70
C SER A 389 -0.63 -2.91 3.47
N LEU A 390 -0.06 -1.80 3.00
CA LEU A 390 0.96 -1.04 3.71
C LEU A 390 0.49 -0.54 5.07
N LEU A 391 -0.77 -0.10 5.19
CA LEU A 391 -1.31 0.35 6.48
C LEU A 391 -1.36 -0.78 7.49
N ASP A 392 -1.71 -1.99 7.06
CA ASP A 392 -1.72 -3.18 7.93
C ASP A 392 -0.30 -3.53 8.37
N ARG A 393 0.67 -3.47 7.44
CA ARG A 393 2.09 -3.75 7.72
C ARG A 393 2.69 -2.74 8.69
N LEU A 394 2.43 -1.45 8.49
CA LEU A 394 3.00 -0.35 9.28
C LEU A 394 2.05 0.18 10.37
N GLN A 395 1.02 -0.58 10.76
CA GLN A 395 0.02 -0.12 11.75
C GLN A 395 0.65 0.35 13.08
N ASN A 396 1.72 -0.33 13.52
CA ASN A 396 2.43 -0.04 14.77
C ASN A 396 3.50 1.06 14.62
N GLN A 397 3.81 1.48 13.40
CA GLN A 397 4.75 2.57 13.16
C GLN A 397 4.08 3.90 13.56
N PRO A 398 4.70 4.74 14.40
CA PRO A 398 4.18 6.07 14.70
C PRO A 398 4.10 6.94 13.44
N ASP A 399 3.03 7.73 13.35
CA ASP A 399 2.84 8.70 12.27
C ASP A 399 3.89 9.81 12.35
N GLY A 400 4.33 10.30 11.20
CA GLY A 400 5.15 11.50 11.10
C GLY A 400 4.40 12.80 11.40
N LYS A 401 5.09 13.92 11.18
CA LYS A 401 4.53 15.27 11.34
C LYS A 401 3.69 15.64 10.13
N TYR A 402 2.48 16.12 10.37
CA TYR A 402 1.52 16.47 9.33
C TYR A 402 1.44 17.99 9.13
N VAL A 403 1.80 18.47 7.95
CA VAL A 403 1.88 19.90 7.59
C VAL A 403 0.81 20.21 6.56
N LEU A 404 -0.02 21.20 6.86
CA LEU A 404 -1.03 21.71 5.92
C LEU A 404 -0.56 23.02 5.28
N VAL A 405 -0.54 23.06 3.95
CA VAL A 405 -0.32 24.30 3.19
C VAL A 405 -1.68 24.86 2.74
N ALA A 406 -1.94 26.11 3.11
CA ALA A 406 -3.11 26.88 2.71
C ALA A 406 -2.68 28.26 2.19
N GLY A 407 -3.58 29.00 1.57
CA GLY A 407 -3.30 30.35 1.07
C GLY A 407 -4.09 31.43 1.78
N ILE A 408 -3.73 32.68 1.51
CA ILE A 408 -4.66 33.81 1.68
C ILE A 408 -5.84 33.69 0.71
N THR A 409 -6.82 34.61 0.81
CA THR A 409 -7.94 34.62 -0.14
C THR A 409 -7.40 34.78 -1.57
N PRO A 410 -7.72 33.89 -2.52
CA PRO A 410 -7.19 33.97 -3.87
C PRO A 410 -7.47 35.29 -4.60
N THR A 411 -6.48 35.71 -5.37
CA THR A 411 -6.51 36.86 -6.27
C THR A 411 -6.15 36.41 -7.70
N PRO A 412 -6.56 37.16 -8.74
CA PRO A 412 -6.16 36.86 -10.12
C PRO A 412 -4.63 36.89 -10.36
N LEU A 413 -3.85 37.46 -9.44
CA LEU A 413 -2.39 37.58 -9.56
C LEU A 413 -1.64 36.29 -9.19
N GLY A 414 -2.33 35.34 -8.54
CA GLY A 414 -1.82 34.04 -8.14
C GLY A 414 -0.93 34.07 -6.89
N GLU A 415 -1.14 33.12 -5.99
CA GLU A 415 -0.36 33.00 -4.75
C GLU A 415 0.79 31.98 -4.86
N GLY A 416 0.64 30.95 -5.71
CA GLY A 416 1.61 29.86 -5.82
C GLY A 416 1.57 28.90 -4.63
N LYS A 417 0.38 28.48 -4.18
CA LYS A 417 0.25 27.56 -3.04
C LYS A 417 0.94 26.21 -3.31
N SER A 418 0.63 25.58 -4.44
CA SER A 418 1.19 24.26 -4.79
C SER A 418 2.69 24.33 -5.08
N THR A 419 3.20 25.47 -5.57
CA THR A 419 4.65 25.67 -5.72
C THR A 419 5.33 25.66 -4.34
N VAL A 420 4.74 26.32 -3.33
CA VAL A 420 5.26 26.29 -1.95
C VAL A 420 5.20 24.89 -1.36
N THR A 421 4.10 24.15 -1.56
CA THR A 421 3.97 22.75 -1.12
C THR A 421 5.14 21.90 -1.63
N ILE A 422 5.43 22.00 -2.93
CA ILE A 422 6.51 21.23 -3.55
C ILE A 422 7.90 21.77 -3.16
N GLY A 423 8.08 23.09 -3.12
CA GLY A 423 9.34 23.70 -2.69
C GLY A 423 9.69 23.33 -1.24
N LEU A 424 8.70 23.31 -0.35
CA LEU A 424 8.87 22.91 1.04
C LEU A 424 9.24 21.43 1.17
N VAL A 425 8.52 20.52 0.49
CA VAL A 425 8.84 19.09 0.59
C VAL A 425 10.23 18.79 0.02
N GLN A 426 10.61 19.48 -1.07
CA GLN A 426 11.95 19.40 -1.65
C GLN A 426 13.02 19.91 -0.67
N ALA A 427 12.78 21.04 -0.01
CA ALA A 427 13.69 21.57 1.00
C ALA A 427 13.89 20.59 2.17
N LEU A 428 12.80 20.05 2.72
CA LEU A 428 12.86 19.08 3.82
C LEU A 428 13.60 17.80 3.40
N SER A 429 13.29 17.27 2.21
CA SER A 429 13.84 16.00 1.72
C SER A 429 15.24 16.13 1.12
N ALA A 430 15.41 16.89 0.04
CA ALA A 430 16.64 16.94 -0.72
C ALA A 430 17.74 17.73 0.00
N HIS A 431 17.38 18.76 0.76
CA HIS A 431 18.34 19.69 1.38
C HIS A 431 18.55 19.46 2.88
N LEU A 432 17.49 19.17 3.65
CA LEU A 432 17.59 18.86 5.08
C LEU A 432 17.72 17.36 5.39
N LYS A 433 17.58 16.48 4.39
CA LYS A 433 17.66 15.02 4.53
C LYS A 433 16.68 14.44 5.55
N LEU A 434 15.50 15.05 5.65
CA LEU A 434 14.39 14.57 6.47
C LEU A 434 13.41 13.80 5.57
N ASN A 435 12.99 12.60 5.99
CA ASN A 435 11.99 11.81 5.27
C ASN A 435 10.73 12.66 5.08
N SER A 436 10.41 12.96 3.82
CA SER A 436 9.32 13.87 3.53
C SER A 436 8.54 13.42 2.31
N PHE A 437 7.22 13.61 2.38
CA PHE A 437 6.25 13.25 1.35
C PHE A 437 5.35 14.44 1.04
N ALA A 438 4.96 14.61 -0.22
CA ALA A 438 3.87 15.54 -0.55
C ALA A 438 2.59 14.78 -0.94
N CYS A 439 1.43 15.29 -0.55
CA CYS A 439 0.13 14.76 -0.95
C CYS A 439 -0.67 15.84 -1.69
N LEU A 440 -0.96 15.59 -2.96
CA LEU A 440 -1.62 16.52 -3.86
C LEU A 440 -2.91 15.94 -4.44
N ARG A 441 -3.76 16.85 -4.91
CA ARG A 441 -4.97 16.51 -5.66
C ARG A 441 -4.63 16.22 -7.12
N GLN A 442 -5.33 15.26 -7.70
CA GLN A 442 -5.37 15.07 -9.14
C GLN A 442 -6.17 16.22 -9.79
N PRO A 443 -5.65 16.89 -10.83
CA PRO A 443 -6.40 17.89 -11.58
C PRO A 443 -7.46 17.22 -12.46
N SER A 444 -8.55 17.94 -12.72
CA SER A 444 -9.53 17.54 -13.74
C SER A 444 -8.96 17.79 -15.14
N GLN A 445 -9.26 16.89 -16.08
CA GLN A 445 -8.85 17.00 -17.47
C GLN A 445 -9.63 18.11 -18.21
N GLY A 446 -10.88 18.36 -17.84
CA GLY A 446 -11.76 19.32 -18.53
C GLY A 446 -11.15 20.73 -18.65
N PRO A 447 -10.67 21.35 -17.56
CA PRO A 447 -9.99 22.65 -17.59
C PRO A 447 -8.73 22.72 -18.46
N THR A 448 -7.99 21.62 -18.57
CA THR A 448 -6.74 21.54 -19.36
C THR A 448 -6.97 21.92 -20.82
N PHE A 449 -8.08 21.47 -21.42
CA PHE A 449 -8.46 21.81 -22.80
C PHE A 449 -9.20 23.15 -22.93
N GLY A 450 -9.49 23.81 -21.80
CA GLY A 450 -10.25 25.07 -21.74
C GLY A 450 -9.37 26.31 -21.68
N VAL A 451 -8.69 26.53 -20.55
CA VAL A 451 -7.98 27.81 -20.23
C VAL A 451 -6.45 27.63 -20.14
N LYS A 452 -5.98 26.38 -20.01
CA LYS A 452 -4.61 25.82 -20.04
C LYS A 452 -4.45 24.85 -18.86
N GLY A 453 -3.69 23.77 -19.06
CA GLY A 453 -3.25 22.91 -17.97
C GLY A 453 -2.34 23.67 -17.01
N GLY A 454 -2.40 23.37 -15.72
CA GLY A 454 -1.50 23.95 -14.72
C GLY A 454 -0.35 23.01 -14.39
N ALA A 455 0.81 23.54 -14.00
CA ALA A 455 1.83 22.73 -13.36
C ALA A 455 1.33 22.21 -12.00
N ALA A 456 1.75 21.01 -11.62
CA ALA A 456 1.66 20.50 -10.26
C ALA A 456 2.70 21.21 -9.37
N GLY A 457 2.53 22.52 -9.17
CA GLY A 457 3.60 23.40 -8.71
C GLY A 457 3.92 24.45 -9.78
N GLY A 458 5.21 24.61 -10.11
CA GLY A 458 5.69 25.53 -11.14
C GLY A 458 7.16 25.91 -10.95
N GLY A 459 7.81 26.27 -12.05
CA GLY A 459 9.25 26.51 -12.13
C GLY A 459 10.04 25.27 -11.68
N TYR A 460 11.05 25.49 -10.84
CA TYR A 460 11.89 24.44 -10.27
C TYR A 460 11.27 23.69 -9.08
N ALA A 461 10.00 23.96 -8.76
CA ALA A 461 9.22 23.32 -7.71
C ALA A 461 7.94 22.69 -8.28
N GLN A 462 8.06 21.54 -8.95
CA GLN A 462 6.95 20.83 -9.59
C GLN A 462 7.07 19.31 -9.50
N VAL A 463 5.92 18.62 -9.64
CA VAL A 463 5.83 17.16 -9.83
C VAL A 463 6.08 16.82 -11.30
N ILE A 464 6.84 15.75 -11.55
CA ILE A 464 7.17 15.27 -12.90
C ILE A 464 6.82 13.79 -13.09
N PRO A 465 6.49 13.35 -14.30
CA PRO A 465 6.27 14.15 -15.53
C PRO A 465 4.96 14.93 -15.53
N MET A 466 4.99 16.19 -15.99
CA MET A 466 3.86 17.11 -15.91
C MET A 466 2.69 16.78 -16.86
N GLU A 467 2.97 16.18 -18.01
CA GLU A 467 1.95 15.74 -18.98
C GLU A 467 1.10 14.61 -18.41
N GLU A 468 1.76 13.60 -17.83
CA GLU A 468 1.07 12.47 -17.20
C GLU A 468 0.20 12.91 -16.02
N PHE A 469 0.64 13.93 -15.28
CA PHE A 469 -0.10 14.51 -14.16
C PHE A 469 -1.43 15.18 -14.57
N ASN A 470 -1.46 15.85 -15.74
CA ASN A 470 -2.58 16.70 -16.17
C ASN A 470 -3.62 16.02 -17.08
N LEU A 471 -3.30 14.81 -17.57
CA LEU A 471 -4.18 14.05 -18.45
C LEU A 471 -4.83 12.90 -17.68
N HIS A 472 -4.60 11.66 -18.11
CA HIS A 472 -5.33 10.49 -17.58
C HIS A 472 -4.76 9.97 -16.25
N LEU A 473 -3.51 10.32 -15.92
CA LEU A 473 -2.76 9.78 -14.79
C LEU A 473 -2.85 8.25 -14.71
N THR A 474 -3.68 7.71 -13.82
CA THR A 474 -3.92 6.29 -13.57
C THR A 474 -5.38 5.86 -13.80
N GLY A 475 -6.22 6.76 -14.34
CA GLY A 475 -7.61 6.46 -14.68
C GLY A 475 -8.64 6.65 -13.55
N ASP A 476 -8.27 7.26 -12.43
CA ASP A 476 -9.13 7.39 -11.25
C ASP A 476 -10.42 8.18 -11.55
N ILE A 477 -10.31 9.30 -12.28
CA ILE A 477 -11.47 10.11 -12.70
C ILE A 477 -12.35 9.35 -13.71
N HIS A 478 -11.76 8.47 -14.52
CA HIS A 478 -12.52 7.61 -15.44
C HIS A 478 -13.34 6.59 -14.66
N ALA A 479 -12.76 5.97 -13.62
CA ALA A 479 -13.47 5.07 -12.72
C ALA A 479 -14.65 5.77 -12.01
N ILE A 480 -14.43 7.00 -11.54
CA ILE A 480 -15.49 7.84 -10.94
C ILE A 480 -16.59 8.12 -11.95
N THR A 481 -16.23 8.48 -13.17
CA THR A 481 -17.19 8.76 -14.25
C THR A 481 -18.06 7.54 -14.55
N ALA A 482 -17.44 6.37 -14.68
CA ALA A 482 -18.14 5.11 -14.90
C ALA A 482 -19.07 4.75 -13.72
N ALA A 483 -18.58 4.86 -12.49
CA ALA A 483 -19.35 4.55 -11.28
C ALA A 483 -20.55 5.50 -11.12
N ASN A 484 -20.34 6.81 -11.28
CA ASN A 484 -21.41 7.80 -11.18
C ASN A 484 -22.50 7.60 -12.24
N ASN A 485 -22.09 7.32 -13.48
CA ASN A 485 -23.02 7.11 -14.59
C ASN A 485 -23.74 5.76 -14.50
N LEU A 486 -23.14 4.74 -13.86
CA LEU A 486 -23.83 3.50 -13.51
C LEU A 486 -24.98 3.76 -12.52
N VAL A 487 -24.77 4.61 -11.51
CA VAL A 487 -25.87 5.02 -10.59
C VAL A 487 -26.98 5.72 -11.37
N ALA A 488 -26.64 6.68 -12.24
CA ALA A 488 -27.62 7.38 -13.06
C ALA A 488 -28.42 6.44 -13.97
N ALA A 489 -27.75 5.46 -14.60
CA ALA A 489 -28.40 4.44 -15.41
C ALA A 489 -29.32 3.53 -14.58
N ALA A 490 -28.89 3.14 -13.37
CA ALA A 490 -29.68 2.31 -12.47
C ALA A 490 -30.95 3.02 -11.98
N ILE A 491 -30.89 4.33 -11.72
CA ILE A 491 -32.07 5.15 -11.39
C ILE A 491 -33.10 5.07 -12.52
N ASP A 492 -32.68 5.34 -13.75
CA ASP A 492 -33.57 5.42 -14.90
C ASP A 492 -34.17 4.03 -15.24
N ALA A 493 -33.33 2.99 -15.23
CA ALA A 493 -33.78 1.61 -15.41
C ALA A 493 -34.78 1.19 -14.32
N ARG A 494 -34.55 1.61 -13.07
CA ARG A 494 -35.43 1.28 -11.97
C ARG A 494 -36.81 1.92 -12.13
N ILE A 495 -36.86 3.21 -12.49
CA ILE A 495 -38.12 3.93 -12.73
C ILE A 495 -38.90 3.28 -13.87
N LEU A 496 -38.24 2.96 -14.98
CA LEU A 496 -38.86 2.30 -16.13
C LEU A 496 -39.45 0.93 -15.77
N HIS A 497 -38.69 0.08 -15.07
CA HIS A 497 -39.14 -1.26 -14.75
C HIS A 497 -40.21 -1.28 -13.66
N GLU A 498 -40.20 -0.31 -12.74
CA GLU A 498 -41.29 -0.13 -11.81
C GLU A 498 -42.56 0.33 -12.54
N SER A 499 -42.51 1.32 -13.44
CA SER A 499 -43.72 1.84 -14.09
C SER A 499 -44.40 0.84 -15.04
N THR A 500 -43.67 -0.16 -15.54
CA THR A 500 -44.15 -1.06 -16.61
C THR A 500 -44.51 -2.48 -16.16
N GLN A 501 -44.20 -2.88 -14.93
CA GLN A 501 -44.34 -4.27 -14.47
C GLN A 501 -45.23 -4.38 -13.23
N SER A 502 -45.95 -5.50 -13.10
CA SER A 502 -46.64 -5.86 -11.85
C SER A 502 -45.64 -6.29 -10.77
N ASP A 503 -46.01 -6.17 -9.50
CA ASP A 503 -45.13 -6.50 -8.36
C ASP A 503 -44.59 -7.93 -8.44
N LYS A 504 -45.46 -8.89 -8.79
CA LYS A 504 -45.09 -10.30 -8.97
C LYS A 504 -44.07 -10.47 -10.10
N ALA A 505 -44.26 -9.78 -11.22
CA ALA A 505 -43.36 -9.89 -12.36
C ALA A 505 -42.00 -9.25 -12.05
N LEU A 506 -41.99 -8.10 -11.38
CA LEU A 506 -40.78 -7.41 -10.96
C LEU A 506 -40.01 -8.23 -9.93
N TYR A 507 -40.70 -8.79 -8.93
CA TYR A 507 -40.11 -9.70 -7.94
C TYR A 507 -39.42 -10.90 -8.59
N ASN A 508 -40.09 -11.51 -9.57
CA ASN A 508 -39.54 -12.65 -10.31
C ASN A 508 -38.27 -12.33 -11.09
N ARG A 509 -38.11 -11.09 -11.57
CA ARG A 509 -36.90 -10.65 -12.27
C ARG A 509 -35.80 -10.22 -11.32
N LEU A 510 -36.14 -9.58 -10.20
CA LEU A 510 -35.18 -9.18 -9.17
C LEU A 510 -34.63 -10.39 -8.40
N VAL A 511 -35.45 -11.42 -8.18
CA VAL A 511 -35.06 -12.64 -7.46
C VAL A 511 -35.32 -13.86 -8.36
N PRO A 512 -34.51 -14.03 -9.43
CA PRO A 512 -34.73 -15.10 -10.40
C PRO A 512 -34.51 -16.48 -9.78
N SER A 513 -35.16 -17.48 -10.35
CA SER A 513 -34.87 -18.88 -10.05
C SER A 513 -33.71 -19.36 -10.92
N VAL A 514 -32.60 -19.73 -10.31
CA VAL A 514 -31.44 -20.30 -11.01
C VAL A 514 -31.34 -21.77 -10.61
N ASN A 515 -31.40 -22.68 -11.58
CA ASN A 515 -31.45 -24.13 -11.35
C ASN A 515 -32.56 -24.55 -10.35
N GLY A 516 -33.73 -23.90 -10.43
CA GLY A 516 -34.88 -24.19 -9.57
C GLY A 516 -34.82 -23.57 -8.18
N VAL A 517 -33.74 -22.86 -7.83
CA VAL A 517 -33.56 -22.27 -6.49
C VAL A 517 -33.57 -20.74 -6.58
N ARG A 518 -34.37 -20.10 -5.72
CA ARG A 518 -34.34 -18.65 -5.50
C ARG A 518 -33.55 -18.34 -4.25
N ARG A 519 -32.67 -17.33 -4.33
CA ARG A 519 -31.90 -16.84 -3.18
C ARG A 519 -31.84 -15.33 -3.24
N PHE A 520 -31.96 -14.67 -2.10
CA PHE A 520 -31.60 -13.26 -1.99
C PHE A 520 -30.09 -13.11 -2.08
N SER A 521 -29.64 -12.14 -2.86
CA SER A 521 -28.26 -11.65 -2.81
C SER A 521 -28.01 -10.86 -1.52
N PRO A 522 -26.75 -10.69 -1.09
CA PRO A 522 -26.43 -9.93 0.13
C PRO A 522 -27.03 -8.51 0.15
N ILE A 523 -27.08 -7.82 -1.00
CA ILE A 523 -27.64 -6.47 -1.11
C ILE A 523 -29.18 -6.45 -0.98
N GLN A 524 -29.85 -7.52 -1.40
CA GLN A 524 -31.29 -7.69 -1.21
C GLN A 524 -31.63 -7.97 0.26
N ILE A 525 -30.80 -8.76 0.94
CA ILE A 525 -30.92 -8.97 2.39
C ILE A 525 -30.73 -7.63 3.15
N SER A 526 -29.75 -6.82 2.73
CA SER A 526 -29.53 -5.47 3.27
C SER A 526 -30.77 -4.58 3.13
N ARG A 527 -31.46 -4.64 1.98
CA ARG A 527 -32.73 -3.94 1.76
C ARG A 527 -33.86 -4.47 2.66
N LEU A 528 -34.03 -5.78 2.78
CA LEU A 528 -35.05 -6.37 3.66
C LEU A 528 -34.89 -5.91 5.11
N ARG A 529 -33.65 -5.92 5.63
CA ARG A 529 -33.35 -5.43 6.98
C ARG A 529 -33.74 -3.97 7.19
N ARG A 530 -33.50 -3.10 6.19
CA ARG A 530 -33.90 -1.68 6.25
C ARG A 530 -35.41 -1.48 6.23
N LEU A 531 -36.14 -2.39 5.59
CA LEU A 531 -37.59 -2.43 5.62
C LEU A 531 -38.13 -3.10 6.90
N GLY A 532 -37.27 -3.47 7.85
CA GLY A 532 -37.67 -4.14 9.11
C GLY A 532 -38.02 -5.62 8.94
N MET A 533 -37.58 -6.25 7.85
CA MET A 533 -37.82 -7.67 7.56
C MET A 533 -36.55 -8.51 7.78
N ASP A 534 -36.66 -9.60 8.55
CA ASP A 534 -35.55 -10.54 8.83
C ASP A 534 -35.75 -11.90 8.13
N LYS A 535 -36.42 -11.88 6.97
CA LYS A 535 -36.70 -13.09 6.19
C LYS A 535 -35.57 -13.37 5.20
N THR A 536 -35.04 -14.60 5.21
CA THR A 536 -33.98 -15.03 4.29
C THR A 536 -34.47 -15.92 3.16
N ASP A 537 -35.69 -16.45 3.26
CA ASP A 537 -36.32 -17.28 2.22
C ASP A 537 -37.19 -16.43 1.28
N PRO A 538 -36.87 -16.34 -0.03
CA PRO A 538 -37.69 -15.63 -1.00
C PRO A 538 -39.14 -16.11 -1.13
N ALA A 539 -39.47 -17.34 -0.75
CA ALA A 539 -40.86 -17.83 -0.80
C ALA A 539 -41.70 -17.34 0.40
N SER A 540 -41.06 -16.84 1.45
CA SER A 540 -41.73 -16.47 2.71
C SER A 540 -42.29 -15.04 2.75
N LEU A 541 -42.05 -14.23 1.71
CA LEU A 541 -42.57 -12.86 1.63
C LEU A 541 -44.06 -12.85 1.26
N THR A 542 -44.85 -12.10 2.03
CA THR A 542 -46.26 -11.81 1.72
C THR A 542 -46.37 -10.86 0.52
N PRO A 543 -47.55 -10.76 -0.14
CA PRO A 543 -47.74 -9.80 -1.22
C PRO A 543 -47.41 -8.35 -0.84
N GLN A 544 -47.73 -7.93 0.39
CA GLN A 544 -47.41 -6.59 0.90
C GLN A 544 -45.90 -6.40 1.09
N GLU A 545 -45.21 -7.41 1.64
CA GLU A 545 -43.76 -7.38 1.80
C GLU A 545 -43.04 -7.40 0.45
N ILE A 546 -43.55 -8.15 -0.53
CA ILE A 546 -43.05 -8.14 -1.91
C ILE A 546 -43.19 -6.75 -2.49
N ASN A 547 -44.37 -6.11 -2.37
CA ASN A 547 -44.58 -4.74 -2.85
C ASN A 547 -43.56 -3.76 -2.24
N ALA A 548 -43.41 -3.74 -0.92
CA ALA A 548 -42.44 -2.89 -0.24
C ALA A 548 -40.99 -3.17 -0.68
N PHE A 549 -40.64 -4.44 -0.91
CA PHE A 549 -39.32 -4.82 -1.38
C PHE A 549 -39.06 -4.38 -2.83
N VAL A 550 -40.01 -4.54 -3.74
CA VAL A 550 -39.79 -4.26 -5.18
C VAL A 550 -40.09 -2.83 -5.59
N ARG A 551 -40.77 -2.02 -4.77
CA ARG A 551 -41.08 -0.62 -5.07
C ARG A 551 -40.18 0.33 -4.30
N LEU A 552 -39.32 1.06 -5.02
CA LEU A 552 -38.65 2.24 -4.48
C LEU A 552 -39.54 3.47 -4.61
N ASP A 553 -40.41 3.48 -5.63
CA ASP A 553 -41.34 4.57 -5.93
C ASP A 553 -40.66 5.95 -5.98
N LEU A 554 -39.52 6.00 -6.67
CA LEU A 554 -38.75 7.23 -6.90
C LEU A 554 -39.61 8.29 -7.58
N ASP A 555 -39.62 9.50 -7.03
CA ASP A 555 -40.24 10.67 -7.66
C ASP A 555 -39.23 11.29 -8.65
N PRO A 556 -39.51 11.27 -9.97
CA PRO A 556 -38.59 11.81 -10.97
C PRO A 556 -38.22 13.29 -10.77
N SER A 557 -39.10 14.08 -10.14
CA SER A 557 -38.87 15.50 -9.86
C SER A 557 -37.97 15.75 -8.65
N ARG A 558 -37.76 14.72 -7.81
CA ARG A 558 -36.94 14.78 -6.58
C ARG A 558 -35.66 13.96 -6.68
N ILE A 559 -35.25 13.58 -7.88
CA ILE A 559 -33.94 12.97 -8.13
C ILE A 559 -32.89 14.08 -8.04
N THR A 560 -31.89 13.87 -7.19
CA THR A 560 -30.78 14.81 -6.98
C THR A 560 -29.52 14.38 -7.72
N TRP A 561 -29.48 13.15 -8.22
CA TRP A 561 -28.30 12.58 -8.88
C TRP A 561 -28.20 13.00 -10.35
N HIS A 562 -27.08 13.63 -10.70
CA HIS A 562 -26.71 13.98 -12.07
C HIS A 562 -25.75 12.96 -12.68
N ARG A 563 -25.67 12.95 -14.01
CA ARG A 563 -24.59 12.27 -14.73
C ARG A 563 -23.31 13.09 -14.63
N VAL A 564 -22.17 12.52 -15.02
CA VAL A 564 -20.91 13.27 -15.09
C VAL A 564 -20.08 12.96 -16.32
N VAL A 565 -19.24 13.92 -16.69
CA VAL A 565 -18.20 13.82 -17.72
C VAL A 565 -17.05 14.74 -17.32
N ASP A 566 -15.79 14.36 -17.59
CA ASP A 566 -14.63 15.22 -17.26
C ASP A 566 -14.24 16.16 -18.41
N THR A 567 -15.24 16.86 -18.96
CA THR A 567 -15.09 17.81 -20.06
C THR A 567 -15.90 19.07 -19.76
N ASN A 568 -15.38 20.24 -20.14
CA ASN A 568 -16.07 21.52 -19.94
C ASN A 568 -17.24 21.71 -20.94
N ASP A 569 -18.40 21.12 -20.68
CA ASP A 569 -19.55 21.18 -21.58
C ASP A 569 -20.79 21.85 -20.96
N ARG A 570 -20.94 23.15 -21.22
CA ARG A 570 -22.05 23.94 -20.67
C ARG A 570 -23.43 23.52 -21.18
N PHE A 571 -23.55 22.86 -22.33
CA PHE A 571 -24.85 22.49 -22.89
C PHE A 571 -25.45 21.25 -22.21
N LEU A 572 -24.64 20.49 -21.47
CA LEU A 572 -25.09 19.36 -20.67
C LEU A 572 -25.58 19.74 -19.26
N ARG A 573 -25.49 21.01 -18.86
CA ARG A 573 -25.97 21.50 -17.54
C ARG A 573 -27.42 21.15 -17.27
N LYS A 574 -28.25 21.11 -18.31
CA LYS A 574 -29.67 20.82 -18.24
C LYS A 574 -30.13 20.15 -19.52
N ILE A 575 -30.64 18.92 -19.42
CA ILE A 575 -31.05 18.08 -20.54
C ILE A 575 -32.34 17.32 -20.20
N THR A 576 -32.97 16.74 -21.23
CA THR A 576 -34.06 15.78 -21.08
C THR A 576 -33.61 14.42 -21.61
N VAL A 577 -33.76 13.36 -20.82
CA VAL A 577 -33.41 11.98 -21.19
C VAL A 577 -34.65 11.14 -21.47
N GLY A 578 -34.48 9.94 -22.05
CA GLY A 578 -35.59 9.00 -22.32
C GLY A 578 -36.53 9.43 -23.45
N GLN A 579 -35.99 10.11 -24.48
CA GLN A 579 -36.79 10.65 -25.58
C GLN A 579 -37.03 9.67 -26.74
N ALA A 580 -36.34 8.53 -26.76
CA ALA A 580 -36.55 7.50 -27.78
C ALA A 580 -37.95 6.90 -27.69
N SER A 581 -38.45 6.38 -28.81
CA SER A 581 -39.81 5.82 -28.90
C SER A 581 -40.03 4.61 -27.98
N THR A 582 -38.98 3.88 -27.66
CA THR A 582 -38.96 2.73 -26.73
C THR A 582 -39.18 3.14 -25.26
N GLU A 583 -38.82 4.36 -24.89
CA GLU A 583 -38.96 4.93 -23.54
C GLU A 583 -40.09 5.97 -23.44
N LYS A 584 -41.00 5.97 -24.42
CA LYS A 584 -42.07 6.97 -24.54
C LYS A 584 -42.86 7.14 -23.22
N GLY A 585 -42.96 8.38 -22.76
CA GLY A 585 -43.65 8.73 -21.51
C GLY A 585 -42.84 8.53 -20.24
N GLN A 586 -41.57 8.10 -20.34
CA GLN A 586 -40.64 7.93 -19.22
C GLN A 586 -39.49 8.97 -19.28
N SER A 587 -39.70 10.09 -19.97
CA SER A 587 -38.71 11.16 -20.03
C SER A 587 -38.63 11.94 -18.72
N ARG A 588 -37.44 12.45 -18.40
CA ARG A 588 -37.24 13.35 -17.26
C ARG A 588 -36.15 14.36 -17.52
N GLU A 589 -36.24 15.47 -16.79
CA GLU A 589 -35.21 16.50 -16.75
C GLU A 589 -34.04 16.07 -15.85
N THR A 590 -32.81 16.35 -16.27
CA THR A 590 -31.59 16.09 -15.50
C THR A 590 -30.43 16.94 -16.03
N GLY A 591 -29.19 16.66 -15.63
CA GLY A 591 -28.00 17.36 -16.10
C GLY A 591 -26.73 16.54 -15.93
N PHE A 592 -25.63 17.12 -16.38
CA PHE A 592 -24.27 16.66 -16.13
C PHE A 592 -23.51 17.66 -15.26
N ASP A 593 -22.71 17.12 -14.34
CA ASP A 593 -21.66 17.85 -13.63
C ASP A 593 -20.28 17.40 -14.13
N ILE A 594 -19.24 18.19 -13.89
CA ILE A 594 -17.87 17.72 -14.18
C ILE A 594 -17.52 16.55 -13.24
N ALA A 595 -16.76 15.56 -13.69
CA ALA A 595 -16.53 14.32 -12.93
C ALA A 595 -16.02 14.56 -11.50
N VAL A 596 -15.13 15.54 -11.31
CA VAL A 596 -14.59 15.92 -9.99
C VAL A 596 -15.60 16.59 -9.04
N ALA A 597 -16.79 16.95 -9.53
CA ALA A 597 -17.91 17.44 -8.73
C ALA A 597 -18.81 16.30 -8.18
N SER A 598 -18.60 15.06 -8.63
CA SER A 598 -19.36 13.89 -8.14
C SER A 598 -19.18 13.69 -6.63
N GLU A 599 -20.25 13.25 -5.96
CA GLU A 599 -20.16 12.80 -4.57
C GLU A 599 -19.18 11.63 -4.42
N ILE A 600 -19.05 10.76 -5.43
CA ILE A 600 -18.10 9.64 -5.42
C ILE A 600 -16.65 10.13 -5.34
N MET A 601 -16.33 11.28 -5.95
CA MET A 601 -15.01 11.91 -5.81
C MET A 601 -14.77 12.37 -4.35
N ALA A 602 -15.79 12.93 -3.70
CA ALA A 602 -15.70 13.31 -2.30
C ALA A 602 -15.58 12.08 -1.37
N ILE A 603 -16.24 10.98 -1.69
CA ILE A 603 -16.11 9.70 -0.98
C ILE A 603 -14.71 9.13 -1.14
N LEU A 604 -14.15 9.11 -2.36
CA LEU A 604 -12.78 8.65 -2.61
C LEU A 604 -11.77 9.45 -1.77
N ALA A 605 -11.96 10.76 -1.67
CA ALA A 605 -11.09 11.61 -0.89
C ALA A 605 -11.23 11.43 0.65
N LEU A 606 -12.38 10.96 1.15
CA LEU A 606 -12.64 10.83 2.59
C LEU A 606 -12.63 9.39 3.12
N ALA A 607 -12.59 8.40 2.24
CA ALA A 607 -12.59 6.99 2.63
C ALA A 607 -11.31 6.62 3.39
N ASP A 608 -11.46 5.77 4.40
CA ASP A 608 -10.35 5.23 5.21
C ASP A 608 -10.00 3.76 4.89
N GLY A 609 -10.51 3.25 3.76
CA GLY A 609 -10.29 1.87 3.34
C GLY A 609 -11.41 1.39 2.43
N LEU A 610 -11.27 0.17 1.91
CA LEU A 610 -12.23 -0.38 0.94
C LEU A 610 -13.61 -0.62 1.57
N GLU A 611 -13.66 -1.08 2.82
CA GLU A 611 -14.92 -1.29 3.56
C GLU A 611 -15.63 0.04 3.86
N ASP A 612 -14.90 1.05 4.30
CA ASP A 612 -15.45 2.40 4.52
C ASP A 612 -15.95 3.02 3.21
N MET A 613 -15.17 2.94 2.12
CA MET A 613 -15.60 3.42 0.80
C MET A 613 -16.91 2.74 0.36
N LYS A 614 -17.01 1.41 0.49
CA LYS A 614 -18.23 0.67 0.14
C LYS A 614 -19.42 1.11 1.00
N THR A 615 -19.21 1.33 2.29
CA THR A 615 -20.25 1.80 3.22
C THR A 615 -20.73 3.21 2.86
N ARG A 616 -19.80 4.11 2.49
CA ARG A 616 -20.11 5.47 2.02
C ARG A 616 -20.89 5.45 0.70
N LEU A 617 -20.45 4.65 -0.27
CA LEU A 617 -21.15 4.46 -1.53
C LEU A 617 -22.57 3.95 -1.31
N ALA A 618 -22.77 2.98 -0.41
CA ALA A 618 -24.09 2.46 -0.07
C ALA A 618 -25.05 3.53 0.50
N ARG A 619 -24.52 4.51 1.26
CA ARG A 619 -25.29 5.57 1.92
C ARG A 619 -25.65 6.76 1.02
N MET A 620 -25.10 6.85 -0.19
CA MET A 620 -25.42 7.94 -1.12
C MET A 620 -26.92 8.00 -1.39
N VAL A 621 -27.53 9.16 -1.19
CA VAL A 621 -28.95 9.40 -1.45
C VAL A 621 -29.11 9.93 -2.87
N VAL A 622 -29.82 9.20 -3.71
CA VAL A 622 -29.97 9.51 -5.14
C VAL A 622 -31.22 10.35 -5.45
N GLY A 623 -32.18 10.34 -4.53
CA GLY A 623 -33.45 11.02 -4.66
C GLY A 623 -34.41 10.62 -3.53
N THR A 624 -35.66 11.06 -3.67
CA THR A 624 -36.72 10.79 -2.70
C THR A 624 -37.86 10.03 -3.35
N SER A 625 -38.48 9.10 -2.63
CA SER A 625 -39.72 8.47 -3.06
C SER A 625 -40.90 9.44 -3.02
N ARG A 626 -42.02 9.09 -3.67
CA ARG A 626 -43.26 9.90 -3.58
C ARG A 626 -43.80 9.97 -2.14
N GLY A 627 -43.53 8.94 -1.34
CA GLY A 627 -43.83 8.90 0.10
C GLY A 627 -42.87 9.72 0.98
N GLY A 628 -41.89 10.43 0.40
CA GLY A 628 -40.97 11.30 1.14
C GLY A 628 -39.76 10.60 1.76
N GLN A 629 -39.57 9.30 1.51
CA GLN A 629 -38.44 8.53 2.04
C GLN A 629 -37.20 8.66 1.14
N PRO A 630 -35.98 8.76 1.70
CA PRO A 630 -34.76 8.81 0.92
C PRO A 630 -34.51 7.45 0.26
N VAL A 631 -34.09 7.47 -1.00
CA VAL A 631 -33.68 6.28 -1.73
C VAL A 631 -32.17 6.33 -1.93
N THR A 632 -31.49 5.25 -1.56
CA THR A 632 -30.02 5.18 -1.57
C THR A 632 -29.48 4.34 -2.74
N ALA A 633 -28.18 4.45 -3.00
CA ALA A 633 -27.48 3.56 -3.94
C ALA A 633 -27.53 2.08 -3.51
N GLU A 634 -27.60 1.79 -2.21
CA GLU A 634 -27.85 0.44 -1.69
C GLU A 634 -29.27 -0.05 -2.04
N ASP A 635 -30.29 0.83 -1.99
CA ASP A 635 -31.66 0.47 -2.39
C ASP A 635 -31.78 0.12 -3.88
N LEU A 636 -31.00 0.82 -4.72
CA LEU A 636 -30.90 0.53 -6.14
C LEU A 636 -30.19 -0.80 -6.43
N GLY A 637 -29.48 -1.38 -5.45
CA GLY A 637 -28.74 -2.62 -5.64
C GLY A 637 -27.37 -2.45 -6.33
N VAL A 638 -26.77 -1.25 -6.30
CA VAL A 638 -25.56 -0.97 -7.09
C VAL A 638 -24.26 -0.81 -6.28
N SER A 639 -24.32 -0.65 -4.96
CA SER A 639 -23.14 -0.33 -4.13
C SER A 639 -21.95 -1.29 -4.31
N GLY A 640 -22.21 -2.60 -4.44
CA GLY A 640 -21.18 -3.59 -4.71
C GLY A 640 -20.51 -3.41 -6.07
N ALA A 641 -21.28 -3.09 -7.11
CA ALA A 641 -20.75 -2.81 -8.44
C ALA A 641 -19.91 -1.51 -8.46
N LEU A 642 -20.35 -0.48 -7.72
CA LEU A 642 -19.57 0.76 -7.54
C LEU A 642 -18.22 0.47 -6.87
N ALA A 643 -18.21 -0.34 -5.81
CA ALA A 643 -16.98 -0.71 -5.12
C ALA A 643 -16.02 -1.49 -6.05
N VAL A 644 -16.54 -2.32 -6.96
CA VAL A 644 -15.71 -3.02 -7.97
C VAL A 644 -15.10 -2.02 -8.95
N LEU A 645 -15.87 -1.07 -9.47
CA LEU A 645 -15.36 -0.02 -10.38
C LEU A 645 -14.29 0.86 -9.72
N MET A 646 -14.42 1.09 -8.41
CA MET A 646 -13.52 1.95 -7.63
C MET A 646 -12.35 1.20 -6.99
N LYS A 647 -12.23 -0.13 -7.16
CA LYS A 647 -11.29 -1.00 -6.45
C LYS A 647 -9.83 -0.57 -6.62
N ASP A 648 -9.44 -0.14 -7.81
CA ASP A 648 -8.06 0.31 -8.09
C ASP A 648 -7.92 1.83 -7.90
N ALA A 649 -9.00 2.57 -8.16
CA ALA A 649 -9.05 4.02 -7.96
C ALA A 649 -8.87 4.44 -6.49
N ILE A 650 -9.10 3.56 -5.51
CA ILE A 650 -8.89 3.86 -4.08
C ILE A 650 -7.42 3.95 -3.65
N LYS A 651 -6.50 3.39 -4.45
CA LYS A 651 -5.07 3.32 -4.15
C LYS A 651 -4.38 4.62 -4.59
N PRO A 652 -3.59 5.33 -3.77
CA PRO A 652 -2.89 6.55 -4.21
C PRO A 652 -1.84 6.31 -5.29
N THR A 653 -1.61 7.32 -6.14
CA THR A 653 -0.60 7.27 -7.21
C THR A 653 0.70 7.92 -6.75
N LEU A 654 1.78 7.14 -6.65
CA LEU A 654 3.14 7.59 -6.39
C LEU A 654 3.77 8.21 -7.64
N MET A 655 4.33 9.40 -7.48
CA MET A 655 5.15 10.15 -8.43
C MET A 655 6.32 10.83 -7.67
N GLN A 656 7.01 11.76 -8.30
CA GLN A 656 8.12 12.50 -7.67
C GLN A 656 8.24 13.96 -8.11
N THR A 657 8.95 14.75 -7.32
CA THR A 657 9.37 16.12 -7.67
C THR A 657 10.60 16.12 -8.58
N LEU A 658 10.98 17.30 -9.09
CA LEU A 658 12.23 17.49 -9.85
C LEU A 658 13.50 17.03 -9.10
N GLU A 659 13.53 17.11 -7.77
CA GLU A 659 14.68 16.66 -6.95
C GLU A 659 14.51 15.22 -6.43
N GLY A 660 13.52 14.47 -6.92
CA GLY A 660 13.30 13.06 -6.60
C GLY A 660 12.62 12.82 -5.25
N THR A 661 11.95 13.83 -4.68
CA THR A 661 11.15 13.70 -3.46
C THR A 661 9.82 13.00 -3.79
N PRO A 662 9.34 12.02 -3.00
CA PRO A 662 8.12 11.29 -3.31
C PRO A 662 6.85 12.14 -3.15
N VAL A 663 5.88 11.91 -4.04
CA VAL A 663 4.60 12.61 -4.07
C VAL A 663 3.47 11.62 -4.29
N PHE A 664 2.41 11.70 -3.47
CA PHE A 664 1.14 11.07 -3.77
C PHE A 664 0.21 12.05 -4.47
N VAL A 665 -0.37 11.62 -5.59
CA VAL A 665 -1.42 12.34 -6.31
C VAL A 665 -2.67 11.48 -6.22
N HIS A 666 -3.70 11.97 -5.52
CA HIS A 666 -4.89 11.16 -5.30
C HIS A 666 -6.12 11.96 -4.91
N ALA A 667 -7.24 11.63 -5.59
CA ALA A 667 -8.51 12.36 -5.54
C ALA A 667 -8.38 13.85 -5.89
N GLY A 668 -9.50 14.50 -6.21
CA GLY A 668 -9.49 15.91 -6.61
C GLY A 668 -10.85 16.59 -6.48
N PRO A 669 -11.55 16.49 -5.34
CA PRO A 669 -12.86 17.10 -5.18
C PRO A 669 -12.77 18.64 -5.29
N PHE A 670 -13.86 19.24 -5.74
CA PHE A 670 -14.03 20.69 -5.70
C PHE A 670 -13.90 21.24 -4.28
N ALA A 671 -13.26 22.39 -4.14
CA ALA A 671 -13.15 23.08 -2.85
C ALA A 671 -14.36 23.97 -2.53
N ASN A 672 -15.31 24.13 -3.46
CA ASN A 672 -16.57 24.87 -3.23
C ASN A 672 -17.65 23.94 -2.66
N ILE A 673 -18.15 23.03 -3.50
CA ILE A 673 -19.26 22.13 -3.17
C ILE A 673 -18.82 20.88 -2.39
N ALA A 674 -17.50 20.68 -2.27
CA ALA A 674 -16.90 19.65 -1.44
C ALA A 674 -15.71 20.27 -0.67
N HIS A 675 -14.92 19.41 -0.02
CA HIS A 675 -13.89 19.81 0.93
C HIS A 675 -12.57 20.27 0.30
N GLY A 676 -12.29 19.90 -0.96
CA GLY A 676 -11.16 20.48 -1.68
C GLY A 676 -9.76 20.00 -1.30
N ASN A 677 -9.63 18.76 -0.81
CA ASN A 677 -8.37 18.18 -0.34
C ASN A 677 -8.06 16.87 -1.09
N SER A 678 -6.79 16.44 -1.08
CA SER A 678 -6.35 15.09 -1.49
C SER A 678 -6.93 14.02 -0.57
N SER A 679 -6.76 12.74 -0.89
CA SER A 679 -7.39 11.67 -0.11
C SER A 679 -6.80 11.46 1.29
N VAL A 680 -7.64 10.99 2.22
CA VAL A 680 -7.24 10.53 3.56
C VAL A 680 -6.22 9.40 3.49
N LEU A 681 -6.46 8.41 2.61
CA LEU A 681 -5.55 7.27 2.46
C LEU A 681 -4.13 7.67 2.01
N ALA A 682 -4.00 8.65 1.11
CA ALA A 682 -2.68 9.15 0.68
C ALA A 682 -1.90 9.72 1.87
N ASP A 683 -2.55 10.50 2.72
CA ASP A 683 -1.93 11.08 3.90
C ASP A 683 -1.56 10.02 4.94
N LYS A 684 -2.44 9.06 5.23
CA LYS A 684 -2.15 7.99 6.19
C LYS A 684 -0.99 7.11 5.75
N LEU A 685 -0.97 6.71 4.48
CA LEU A 685 0.13 5.93 3.90
C LEU A 685 1.45 6.70 3.98
N ALA A 686 1.44 7.98 3.57
CA ALA A 686 2.61 8.84 3.65
C ALA A 686 3.10 9.02 5.10
N LEU A 687 2.19 9.24 6.06
CA LEU A 687 2.53 9.45 7.48
C LEU A 687 3.21 8.23 8.10
N LYS A 688 2.73 7.02 7.75
CA LYS A 688 3.40 5.77 8.15
C LYS A 688 4.76 5.59 7.49
N LEU A 689 4.87 5.90 6.20
CA LEU A 689 6.08 5.75 5.42
C LEU A 689 7.20 6.69 5.87
N VAL A 690 6.91 7.95 6.18
CA VAL A 690 7.94 8.90 6.60
C VAL A 690 8.45 8.59 8.02
N GLY A 691 7.61 8.00 8.87
CA GLY A 691 7.88 7.70 10.28
C GLY A 691 7.87 8.96 11.17
N GLN A 692 7.98 8.76 12.48
CA GLN A 692 7.80 9.78 13.52
C GLN A 692 8.58 11.09 13.30
N ASP A 693 9.82 10.98 12.82
CA ASP A 693 10.70 12.13 12.61
C ASP A 693 10.52 12.81 11.24
N GLY A 694 9.75 12.18 10.35
CA GLY A 694 9.49 12.66 9.00
C GLY A 694 8.29 13.60 8.89
N PHE A 695 8.04 14.07 7.67
CA PHE A 695 7.05 15.10 7.36
C PHE A 695 6.14 14.71 6.19
N VAL A 696 4.84 14.94 6.32
CA VAL A 696 3.89 14.90 5.20
C VAL A 696 3.35 16.28 4.97
N VAL A 697 3.59 16.82 3.78
CA VAL A 697 3.12 18.14 3.36
C VAL A 697 1.93 17.95 2.42
N THR A 698 0.74 18.32 2.87
CA THR A 698 -0.48 18.33 2.05
C THR A 698 -0.97 19.76 1.85
N GLU A 699 -1.89 19.96 0.91
CA GLU A 699 -2.52 21.26 0.71
C GLU A 699 -4.05 21.21 0.74
N ALA A 700 -4.67 22.38 0.94
CA ALA A 700 -6.10 22.58 0.79
C ALA A 700 -6.44 23.61 -0.30
N GLY A 701 -7.48 23.35 -1.09
CA GLY A 701 -7.91 24.23 -2.18
C GLY A 701 -8.38 25.62 -1.72
N PHE A 702 -8.18 26.64 -2.56
CA PHE A 702 -8.45 28.06 -2.23
C PHE A 702 -7.64 28.59 -1.03
N GLY A 703 -8.23 29.49 -0.25
CA GLY A 703 -7.65 30.11 0.93
C GLY A 703 -8.04 29.40 2.23
N ALA A 704 -7.49 29.87 3.34
CA ALA A 704 -7.70 29.28 4.65
C ALA A 704 -9.17 29.33 5.13
N ASP A 705 -9.95 30.30 4.64
CA ASP A 705 -11.38 30.44 4.91
C ASP A 705 -12.25 29.37 4.24
N ILE A 706 -11.76 28.65 3.22
CA ILE A 706 -12.52 27.59 2.56
C ILE A 706 -11.82 26.25 2.71
N GLY A 707 -10.64 26.09 2.09
CA GLY A 707 -9.99 24.78 2.03
C GLY A 707 -9.54 24.29 3.40
N MET A 708 -8.84 25.15 4.14
CA MET A 708 -8.30 24.78 5.46
C MET A 708 -9.42 24.58 6.49
N GLU A 709 -10.44 25.46 6.49
CA GLU A 709 -11.64 25.28 7.34
C GLU A 709 -12.26 23.89 7.13
N LYS A 710 -12.46 23.49 5.87
CA LYS A 710 -13.01 22.17 5.52
C LYS A 710 -12.03 21.03 5.78
N PHE A 711 -10.74 21.26 5.60
CA PHE A 711 -9.71 20.29 5.97
C PHE A 711 -9.82 19.95 7.46
N PHE A 712 -9.96 20.94 8.34
CA PHE A 712 -10.13 20.69 9.78
C PHE A 712 -11.51 20.13 10.12
N ASN A 713 -12.60 20.77 9.69
CA ASN A 713 -13.95 20.36 10.13
C ASN A 713 -14.52 19.15 9.40
N ILE A 714 -13.91 18.70 8.29
CA ILE A 714 -14.37 17.53 7.51
C ILE A 714 -13.27 16.47 7.42
N LYS A 715 -12.11 16.78 6.81
CA LYS A 715 -11.07 15.77 6.56
C LYS A 715 -10.42 15.26 7.84
N CYS A 716 -10.07 16.13 8.79
CA CYS A 716 -9.50 15.71 10.07
C CYS A 716 -10.51 14.91 10.91
N ARG A 717 -11.82 15.22 10.83
CA ARG A 717 -12.86 14.41 11.47
C ARG A 717 -12.99 13.02 10.85
N ALA A 718 -12.96 12.95 9.52
CA ALA A 718 -13.10 11.68 8.80
C ALA A 718 -11.87 10.78 9.00
N SER A 719 -10.67 11.36 9.03
CA SER A 719 -9.41 10.62 9.12
C SER A 719 -8.94 10.35 10.54
N GLY A 720 -9.32 11.20 11.51
CA GLY A 720 -8.74 11.24 12.85
C GLY A 720 -7.37 11.95 12.91
N LEU A 721 -6.83 12.41 11.77
CA LEU A 721 -5.52 13.06 11.72
C LEU A 721 -5.57 14.49 12.25
N GLN A 722 -4.47 14.93 12.84
CA GLN A 722 -4.31 16.29 13.36
C GLN A 722 -3.03 16.92 12.77
N PRO A 723 -3.14 18.10 12.16
CA PRO A 723 -1.99 18.81 11.59
C PRO A 723 -1.11 19.39 12.71
N ASN A 724 0.20 19.26 12.58
CA ASN A 724 1.17 19.86 13.49
C ASN A 724 1.44 21.33 13.17
N VAL A 725 1.40 21.71 11.89
CA VAL A 725 1.73 23.06 11.41
C VAL A 725 0.84 23.44 10.23
N VAL A 726 0.44 24.71 10.18
CA VAL A 726 -0.13 25.34 8.99
C VAL A 726 0.92 26.25 8.35
N VAL A 727 1.15 26.09 7.05
CA VAL A 727 1.88 27.04 6.21
C VAL A 727 0.86 27.90 5.46
N LEU A 728 0.83 29.20 5.72
CA LEU A 728 -0.02 30.16 5.01
C LEU A 728 0.77 30.88 3.92
N VAL A 729 0.38 30.65 2.67
CA VAL A 729 1.03 31.24 1.49
C VAL A 729 0.43 32.60 1.17
N ALA A 730 1.30 33.59 0.96
CA ALA A 730 0.95 34.93 0.52
C ALA A 730 1.98 35.47 -0.49
N THR A 731 1.61 36.53 -1.22
CA THR A 731 2.52 37.27 -2.11
C THR A 731 2.34 38.75 -1.87
N VAL A 732 3.40 39.56 -2.05
CA VAL A 732 3.33 41.02 -1.89
C VAL A 732 2.22 41.59 -2.78
N ARG A 733 2.16 41.18 -4.04
CA ARG A 733 1.20 41.68 -5.02
C ARG A 733 -0.26 41.36 -4.65
N ALA A 734 -0.55 40.14 -4.18
CA ALA A 734 -1.89 39.77 -3.73
C ALA A 734 -2.31 40.54 -2.46
N LEU A 735 -1.37 40.75 -1.53
CA LEU A 735 -1.62 41.56 -0.33
C LEU A 735 -1.88 43.02 -0.68
N LYS A 736 -1.16 43.60 -1.64
CA LYS A 736 -1.42 44.95 -2.15
C LYS A 736 -2.81 45.08 -2.77
N MET A 737 -3.23 44.10 -3.56
CA MET A 737 -4.59 44.05 -4.12
C MET A 737 -5.65 43.96 -3.00
N HIS A 738 -5.38 43.20 -1.94
CA HIS A 738 -6.26 43.19 -0.77
C HIS A 738 -6.29 44.50 0.01
N GLY A 739 -5.26 45.32 -0.11
CA GLY A 739 -5.18 46.66 0.46
C GLY A 739 -5.82 47.77 -0.39
N GLY A 740 -6.46 47.42 -1.51
CA GLY A 740 -7.07 48.39 -2.43
C GLY A 740 -6.20 48.77 -3.63
N GLY A 741 -5.05 48.12 -3.82
CA GLY A 741 -4.21 48.28 -5.01
C GLY A 741 -4.92 47.82 -6.31
N PRO A 742 -4.49 48.34 -7.48
CA PRO A 742 -5.13 48.06 -8.77
C PRO A 742 -4.98 46.59 -9.21
N ASN A 743 -5.89 46.14 -10.09
CA ASN A 743 -5.89 44.77 -10.63
C ASN A 743 -4.69 44.47 -11.56
N VAL A 744 -3.96 45.47 -12.06
CA VAL A 744 -2.83 45.31 -13.01
C VAL A 744 -1.73 46.35 -12.72
N ARG A 745 -0.48 45.86 -12.67
CA ARG A 745 0.83 46.55 -12.56
C ARG A 745 0.95 47.64 -11.47
N LEU A 746 1.78 47.36 -10.47
CA LEU A 746 2.26 48.32 -9.47
C LEU A 746 3.67 48.81 -9.85
N GLN A 747 3.86 50.14 -9.87
CA GLN A 747 5.17 50.82 -9.93
C GLN A 747 5.38 51.79 -8.76
N THR A 748 4.46 51.87 -7.80
CA THR A 748 4.52 52.82 -6.68
C THR A 748 4.72 52.13 -5.33
N THR A 749 5.40 52.82 -4.42
CA THR A 749 5.89 52.38 -3.10
C THR A 749 5.16 53.11 -1.95
N GLU A 750 3.82 53.23 -1.99
CA GLU A 750 3.09 53.96 -0.95
C GLU A 750 2.65 53.08 0.23
N LEU A 751 2.71 53.62 1.46
CA LEU A 751 2.37 52.93 2.73
C LEU A 751 0.91 52.44 2.83
N LEU A 752 -0.04 53.03 2.07
CA LEU A 752 -1.44 52.59 2.01
C LEU A 752 -1.60 51.17 1.42
N GLU A 753 -0.62 50.71 0.64
CA GLU A 753 -0.66 49.45 -0.10
C GLU A 753 -0.58 48.19 0.80
N PHE A 754 -0.10 48.30 2.05
CA PHE A 754 0.06 47.14 2.96
C PHE A 754 -1.13 46.90 3.91
N SER A 755 -2.22 47.66 3.77
CA SER A 755 -3.45 47.44 4.54
C SER A 755 -4.06 46.03 4.34
N GLY A 756 -3.74 45.36 3.22
CA GLY A 756 -4.07 43.95 2.97
C GLY A 756 -3.41 42.98 3.95
N CYS A 757 -2.21 43.29 4.45
CA CYS A 757 -1.54 42.50 5.49
C CYS A 757 -2.30 42.58 6.82
N ARG A 758 -2.71 43.80 7.19
CA ARG A 758 -3.44 44.08 8.43
C ARG A 758 -4.91 43.66 8.37
N SER A 759 -5.45 43.40 7.17
CA SER A 759 -6.82 42.93 6.96
C SER A 759 -6.85 41.43 6.62
N ASN A 760 -6.63 41.07 5.36
CA ASN A 760 -6.78 39.70 4.86
C ASN A 760 -5.80 38.73 5.52
N LEU A 761 -4.48 38.99 5.46
CA LEU A 761 -3.48 38.07 6.04
C LEU A 761 -3.70 37.87 7.54
N ARG A 762 -3.93 38.95 8.28
CA ARG A 762 -4.29 38.89 9.70
C ARG A 762 -5.49 37.99 9.95
N LYS A 763 -6.57 38.14 9.17
CA LYS A 763 -7.77 37.31 9.33
C LYS A 763 -7.50 35.84 9.00
N GLN A 764 -6.69 35.55 7.99
CA GLN A 764 -6.32 34.18 7.62
C GLN A 764 -5.46 33.50 8.70
N ILE A 765 -4.49 34.23 9.30
CA ILE A 765 -3.73 33.77 10.47
C ILE A 765 -4.68 33.52 11.65
N GLN A 766 -5.62 34.44 11.91
CA GLN A 766 -6.61 34.28 12.97
C GLN A 766 -7.46 33.02 12.77
N ILE A 767 -7.92 32.74 11.54
CA ILE A 767 -8.69 31.54 11.23
C ILE A 767 -7.91 30.28 11.58
N ALA A 768 -6.65 30.17 11.16
CA ALA A 768 -5.81 29.01 11.51
C ALA A 768 -5.66 28.84 13.04
N ARG A 769 -5.50 29.96 13.76
CA ARG A 769 -5.39 29.97 15.23
C ARG A 769 -6.68 29.60 15.94
N LEU A 770 -7.86 29.77 15.34
CA LEU A 770 -9.13 29.28 15.93
C LEU A 770 -9.07 27.77 16.20
N PHE A 771 -8.33 27.03 15.38
CA PHE A 771 -8.16 25.59 15.51
C PHE A 771 -6.97 25.19 16.37
N GLY A 772 -6.22 26.15 16.94
CA GLY A 772 -5.13 25.88 17.88
C GLY A 772 -3.81 25.39 17.26
N VAL A 773 -3.65 25.49 15.95
CA VAL A 773 -2.46 25.00 15.21
C VAL A 773 -1.43 26.13 14.99
N PRO A 774 -0.12 25.89 15.21
CA PRO A 774 0.94 26.84 14.86
C PRO A 774 0.94 27.22 13.37
N VAL A 775 1.21 28.50 13.08
CA VAL A 775 1.17 29.07 11.72
C VAL A 775 2.53 29.60 11.32
N VAL A 776 3.04 29.21 10.16
CA VAL A 776 4.21 29.80 9.50
C VAL A 776 3.75 30.45 8.20
N VAL A 777 4.13 31.71 7.94
CA VAL A 777 3.76 32.40 6.70
C VAL A 777 4.86 32.24 5.66
N ALA A 778 4.53 31.73 4.48
CA ALA A 778 5.42 31.63 3.34
C ALA A 778 5.12 32.78 2.36
N VAL A 779 6.05 33.71 2.18
CA VAL A 779 5.92 34.82 1.24
C VAL A 779 6.58 34.42 -0.07
N ASN A 780 5.79 33.98 -1.05
CA ASN A 780 6.32 33.56 -2.34
C ASN A 780 6.79 34.78 -3.15
N VAL A 781 8.08 34.82 -3.47
CA VAL A 781 8.77 36.01 -3.99
C VAL A 781 8.62 36.15 -5.50
N PHE A 782 8.26 37.36 -5.95
CA PHE A 782 8.26 37.74 -7.36
C PHE A 782 9.41 38.70 -7.69
N LYS A 783 9.82 38.70 -8.97
CA LYS A 783 10.91 39.57 -9.48
C LYS A 783 10.72 41.07 -9.21
N THR A 784 9.47 41.51 -9.07
CA THR A 784 9.10 42.91 -8.83
C THR A 784 9.09 43.29 -7.36
N ASP A 785 9.18 42.32 -6.45
CA ASP A 785 9.08 42.58 -5.02
C ASP A 785 10.44 43.12 -4.52
N THR A 786 10.39 44.18 -3.72
CA THR A 786 11.60 44.74 -3.10
C THR A 786 11.85 44.11 -1.74
N GLN A 787 13.12 44.09 -1.29
CA GLN A 787 13.47 43.52 0.01
C GLN A 787 12.71 44.18 1.17
N ALA A 788 12.54 45.51 1.12
CA ALA A 788 11.82 46.27 2.14
C ALA A 788 10.34 45.83 2.26
N GLU A 789 9.69 45.49 1.14
CA GLU A 789 8.31 45.00 1.15
C GLU A 789 8.21 43.59 1.72
N LEU A 790 9.16 42.71 1.38
CA LEU A 790 9.24 41.35 1.92
C LEU A 790 9.44 41.38 3.44
N ASP A 791 10.39 42.19 3.91
CA ASP A 791 10.69 42.34 5.33
C ASP A 791 9.46 42.88 6.09
N LEU A 792 8.78 43.88 5.53
CA LEU A 792 7.56 44.45 6.11
C LEU A 792 6.42 43.43 6.20
N VAL A 793 6.18 42.63 5.15
CA VAL A 793 5.16 41.57 5.18
C VAL A 793 5.50 40.54 6.26
N CYS A 794 6.75 40.11 6.35
CA CYS A 794 7.19 39.13 7.35
C CYS A 794 7.05 39.67 8.77
N GLN A 795 7.41 40.94 9.00
CA GLN A 795 7.21 41.61 10.28
C GLN A 795 5.73 41.66 10.66
N ILE A 796 4.86 42.16 9.76
CA ILE A 796 3.42 42.28 10.03
C ILE A 796 2.79 40.90 10.28
N ALA A 797 3.21 39.86 9.55
CA ALA A 797 2.72 38.50 9.76
C ALA A 797 3.00 37.99 11.18
N LYS A 798 4.22 38.22 11.70
CA LYS A 798 4.61 37.88 13.07
C LYS A 798 3.82 38.67 14.11
N GLU A 799 3.63 39.97 13.88
CA GLU A 799 2.77 40.82 14.73
C GLU A 799 1.31 40.36 14.74
N CYS A 800 0.81 39.81 13.62
CA CYS A 800 -0.52 39.21 13.52
C CYS A 800 -0.62 37.83 14.17
N GLY A 801 0.49 37.32 14.73
CA GLY A 801 0.52 36.11 15.52
C GLY A 801 0.95 34.84 14.77
N ALA A 802 1.60 34.97 13.61
CA ALA A 802 2.33 33.86 13.02
C ALA A 802 3.55 33.50 13.88
N SER A 803 3.86 32.20 13.96
CA SER A 803 5.05 31.70 14.65
C SER A 803 6.33 32.10 13.94
N ASP A 804 6.30 32.16 12.61
CA ASP A 804 7.37 32.70 11.77
C ASP A 804 6.82 33.17 10.42
N ALA A 805 7.62 33.92 9.66
CA ALA A 805 7.29 34.37 8.31
C ALA A 805 8.57 34.49 7.48
N VAL A 806 8.58 33.86 6.30
CA VAL A 806 9.80 33.63 5.51
C VAL A 806 9.56 33.88 4.01
N PRO A 807 10.42 34.66 3.33
CA PRO A 807 10.45 34.76 1.86
C PRO A 807 10.88 33.45 1.20
N CYS A 808 10.21 33.03 0.14
CA CYS A 808 10.46 31.76 -0.55
C CYS A 808 10.79 31.97 -2.03
N HIS A 809 11.89 31.37 -2.49
CA HIS A 809 12.45 31.53 -3.84
C HIS A 809 12.41 30.22 -4.67
N HIS A 810 11.64 29.23 -4.23
CA HIS A 810 11.59 27.88 -4.78
C HIS A 810 11.17 27.80 -6.25
N TRP A 811 10.34 28.73 -6.74
CA TRP A 811 9.99 28.77 -8.17
C TRP A 811 11.23 28.92 -9.06
N ALA A 812 12.22 29.72 -8.64
CA ALA A 812 13.46 29.92 -9.37
C ALA A 812 14.62 29.02 -8.92
N GLN A 813 14.57 28.45 -7.72
CA GLN A 813 15.72 27.77 -7.09
C GLN A 813 15.44 26.34 -6.60
N GLY A 814 14.24 25.80 -6.82
CA GLY A 814 13.84 24.48 -6.32
C GLY A 814 13.81 24.42 -4.79
N GLY A 815 14.11 23.24 -4.20
CA GLY A 815 14.12 23.06 -2.75
C GLY A 815 15.06 24.02 -2.01
N ARG A 816 16.16 24.42 -2.65
CA ARG A 816 17.13 25.36 -2.08
C ARG A 816 16.48 26.70 -1.70
N GLY A 817 15.48 27.14 -2.47
CA GLY A 817 14.74 28.38 -2.23
C GLY A 817 13.75 28.34 -1.06
N CYS A 818 13.59 27.18 -0.39
CA CYS A 818 12.67 26.97 0.73
C CYS A 818 13.36 26.44 2.00
N ILE A 819 14.69 26.44 2.09
CA ILE A 819 15.43 25.92 3.26
C ILE A 819 15.02 26.63 4.56
N GLU A 820 14.93 27.96 4.54
CA GLU A 820 14.52 28.74 5.72
C GLU A 820 13.07 28.42 6.13
N LEU A 821 12.16 28.25 5.16
CA LEU A 821 10.80 27.82 5.43
C LEU A 821 10.77 26.41 6.06
N ALA A 822 11.60 25.49 5.57
CA ALA A 822 11.70 24.14 6.10
C ALA A 822 12.20 24.14 7.56
N HIS A 823 13.17 24.99 7.91
CA HIS A 823 13.60 25.18 9.30
C HIS A 823 12.49 25.76 10.18
N ALA A 824 11.78 26.79 9.70
CA ALA A 824 10.67 27.40 10.43
C ALA A 824 9.53 26.39 10.67
N VAL A 825 9.20 25.56 9.67
CA VAL A 825 8.20 24.50 9.78
C VAL A 825 8.65 23.41 10.76
N ASN A 826 9.91 22.96 10.70
CA ASN A 826 10.41 21.97 11.65
C ASN A 826 10.36 22.50 13.09
N ALA A 827 10.77 23.75 13.32
CA ALA A 827 10.71 24.39 14.64
C ALA A 827 9.26 24.62 15.14
N ALA A 828 8.32 24.92 14.24
CA ALA A 828 6.90 25.03 14.59
C ALA A 828 6.31 23.65 14.93
N ALA A 829 6.71 22.59 14.23
CA ALA A 829 6.19 21.24 14.41
C ALA A 829 6.61 20.59 15.75
N THR A 830 7.67 21.08 16.39
CA THR A 830 8.10 20.61 17.72
C THR A 830 7.34 21.28 18.87
N ARG A 831 6.53 22.33 18.61
CA ARG A 831 5.73 23.01 19.64
C ARG A 831 4.48 22.19 19.98
N SER A 832 3.95 22.39 21.19
CA SER A 832 2.66 21.81 21.55
C SER A 832 1.54 22.37 20.65
N ASN A 833 0.68 21.46 20.20
CA ASN A 833 -0.50 21.77 19.40
C ASN A 833 -1.75 21.55 20.27
N ASN A 834 -2.70 22.48 20.24
CA ASN A 834 -3.98 22.36 20.96
C ASN A 834 -5.13 22.28 19.95
N PHE A 835 -5.05 21.30 19.05
CA PHE A 835 -5.99 21.17 17.95
C PHE A 835 -7.42 21.04 18.46
N GLN A 836 -8.31 21.87 17.94
CA GLN A 836 -9.73 21.84 18.24
C GLN A 836 -10.57 22.12 17.00
N PHE A 837 -11.76 21.54 16.94
CA PHE A 837 -12.71 21.85 15.87
C PHE A 837 -13.49 23.13 16.17
N LEU A 838 -13.96 23.81 15.11
CA LEU A 838 -14.68 25.08 15.22
C LEU A 838 -16.03 24.96 15.93
N TYR A 839 -16.70 23.81 15.78
CA TYR A 839 -18.03 23.56 16.33
C TYR A 839 -18.21 22.09 16.73
N ASN A 840 -19.20 21.80 17.59
CA ASN A 840 -19.62 20.44 17.90
C ASN A 840 -20.63 19.95 16.85
N LEU A 841 -20.54 18.69 16.44
CA LEU A 841 -21.47 18.07 15.49
C LEU A 841 -22.92 18.04 15.99
N GLN A 842 -23.12 18.00 17.32
CA GLN A 842 -24.44 18.01 17.96
C GLN A 842 -25.15 19.36 17.91
N LEU A 843 -24.48 20.44 17.50
CA LEU A 843 -25.14 21.72 17.27
C LEU A 843 -26.14 21.59 16.11
N PRO A 844 -27.27 22.32 16.15
CA PRO A 844 -28.19 22.44 15.02
C PRO A 844 -27.46 22.87 13.74
N LEU A 845 -27.92 22.39 12.58
CA LEU A 845 -27.32 22.72 11.27
C LEU A 845 -27.18 24.24 11.07
N VAL A 846 -28.22 25.00 11.40
CA VAL A 846 -28.24 26.47 11.31
C VAL A 846 -27.12 27.10 12.15
N ASP A 847 -26.90 26.60 13.36
CA ASP A 847 -25.91 27.15 14.27
C ASP A 847 -24.48 26.79 13.83
N LYS A 848 -24.28 25.63 13.22
CA LYS A 848 -23.00 25.27 12.58
C LYS A 848 -22.68 26.19 11.40
N ILE A 849 -23.68 26.48 10.56
CA ILE A 849 -23.54 27.42 9.43
C ILE A 849 -23.22 28.82 9.96
N ARG A 850 -23.94 29.28 10.98
CA ARG A 850 -23.72 30.59 11.62
C ARG A 850 -22.34 30.69 12.26
N ALA A 851 -21.87 29.64 12.94
CA ALA A 851 -20.55 29.60 13.55
C ALA A 851 -19.43 29.80 12.51
N ILE A 852 -19.53 29.14 11.35
CA ILE A 852 -18.59 29.36 10.24
C ILE A 852 -18.70 30.81 9.74
N ALA A 853 -19.91 31.29 9.47
CA ALA A 853 -20.14 32.64 8.95
C ALA A 853 -19.55 33.74 9.85
N GLN A 854 -19.79 33.67 11.16
CA GLN A 854 -19.35 34.69 12.10
C GLN A 854 -17.84 34.57 12.41
N GLN A 855 -17.37 33.38 12.77
CA GLN A 855 -15.99 33.22 13.25
C GLN A 855 -14.97 33.20 12.10
N VAL A 856 -15.28 32.51 11.00
CA VAL A 856 -14.38 32.38 9.85
C VAL A 856 -14.52 33.58 8.92
N TYR A 857 -15.73 33.92 8.49
CA TYR A 857 -15.93 34.94 7.46
C TYR A 857 -16.04 36.36 8.02
N GLY A 858 -16.40 36.52 9.30
CA GLY A 858 -16.66 37.83 9.88
C GLY A 858 -18.00 38.42 9.45
N ALA A 859 -18.96 37.57 9.07
CA ALA A 859 -20.34 38.00 8.84
C ALA A 859 -21.02 38.35 10.16
N ASP A 860 -21.98 39.26 10.14
CA ASP A 860 -22.76 39.61 11.35
C ASP A 860 -23.74 38.47 11.69
N ASP A 861 -24.43 37.93 10.68
CA ASP A 861 -25.30 36.76 10.79
C ASP A 861 -25.50 36.08 9.42
N ILE A 862 -26.38 35.08 9.36
CA ILE A 862 -26.82 34.38 8.16
C ILE A 862 -28.29 34.69 7.86
N GLU A 863 -28.66 34.67 6.59
CA GLU A 863 -30.06 34.77 6.15
C GLU A 863 -30.43 33.49 5.38
N LEU A 864 -31.44 32.76 5.85
CA LEU A 864 -31.91 31.53 5.19
C LEU A 864 -33.06 31.85 4.24
N SER A 865 -32.97 31.40 2.99
CA SER A 865 -34.13 31.36 2.10
C SER A 865 -35.20 30.39 2.62
N PRO A 866 -36.48 30.54 2.22
CA PRO A 866 -37.53 29.59 2.56
C PRO A 866 -37.18 28.15 2.14
N ASP A 867 -36.59 27.98 0.94
CA ASP A 867 -36.18 26.68 0.41
C ASP A 867 -35.03 26.06 1.22
N ALA A 868 -34.03 26.88 1.59
CA ALA A 868 -32.92 26.44 2.43
C ALA A 868 -33.42 25.97 3.81
N LYS A 869 -34.35 26.71 4.41
CA LYS A 869 -34.96 26.34 5.70
C LYS A 869 -35.72 25.02 5.59
N ALA A 870 -36.57 24.86 4.58
CA ALA A 870 -37.33 23.63 4.37
C ALA A 870 -36.42 22.39 4.17
N LYS A 871 -35.30 22.54 3.44
CA LYS A 871 -34.33 21.45 3.26
C LYS A 871 -33.53 21.15 4.52
N ILE A 872 -33.17 22.15 5.31
CA ILE A 872 -32.54 21.94 6.63
C ILE A 872 -33.48 21.12 7.53
N ASP A 873 -34.76 21.48 7.59
CA ASP A 873 -35.76 20.75 8.38
C ASP A 873 -35.92 19.32 7.87
N TYR A 874 -35.93 19.12 6.55
CA TYR A 874 -35.95 17.80 5.93
C TYR A 874 -34.71 16.97 6.33
N TYR A 875 -33.49 17.51 6.21
CA TYR A 875 -32.28 16.79 6.59
C TYR A 875 -32.21 16.47 8.09
N ASN A 876 -32.76 17.32 8.95
CA ASN A 876 -32.92 17.01 10.37
C ASN A 876 -33.87 15.83 10.58
N GLN A 877 -35.02 15.79 9.90
CA GLN A 877 -35.96 14.68 9.96
C GLN A 877 -35.36 13.35 9.48
N GLN A 878 -34.46 13.41 8.49
CA GLN A 878 -33.71 12.24 8.00
C GLN A 878 -32.54 11.80 8.91
N GLY A 879 -32.34 12.47 10.06
CA GLY A 879 -31.25 12.15 10.98
C GLY A 879 -29.86 12.61 10.52
N HIS A 880 -29.79 13.51 9.53
CA HIS A 880 -28.54 14.08 9.02
C HIS A 880 -28.13 15.38 9.73
N GLY A 881 -28.83 15.75 10.79
CA GLY A 881 -28.58 16.96 11.57
C GLY A 881 -27.19 17.00 12.22
N SER A 882 -26.53 15.86 12.43
CA SER A 882 -25.20 15.77 13.04
C SER A 882 -24.04 15.87 12.04
N LEU A 883 -24.31 15.93 10.73
CA LEU A 883 -23.26 16.03 9.72
C LEU A 883 -22.52 17.40 9.79
N PRO A 884 -21.23 17.44 9.43
CA PRO A 884 -20.48 18.68 9.28
C PRO A 884 -20.97 19.52 8.09
N ILE A 885 -20.58 20.79 8.09
CA ILE A 885 -20.97 21.78 7.09
C ILE A 885 -19.82 22.02 6.10
N CYS A 886 -20.13 22.01 4.80
CA CYS A 886 -19.23 22.34 3.71
C CYS A 886 -19.75 23.59 2.98
N MET A 887 -19.32 24.78 3.38
CA MET A 887 -19.81 26.03 2.79
C MET A 887 -19.41 26.20 1.32
N ALA A 888 -20.39 26.39 0.43
CA ALA A 888 -20.17 26.70 -0.97
C ALA A 888 -20.37 28.20 -1.23
N LYS A 889 -19.26 28.96 -1.16
CA LYS A 889 -19.20 30.41 -1.41
C LYS A 889 -18.12 30.77 -2.44
N THR A 890 -18.10 32.03 -2.86
CA THR A 890 -17.00 32.53 -3.70
C THR A 890 -15.66 32.40 -2.98
N HIS A 891 -14.63 32.01 -3.72
CA HIS A 891 -13.26 31.94 -3.20
C HIS A 891 -12.53 33.29 -3.28
N LEU A 892 -13.14 34.31 -3.88
CA LEU A 892 -12.48 35.59 -4.16
C LEU A 892 -12.65 36.64 -3.04
N SER A 893 -13.40 36.31 -1.99
CA SER A 893 -13.66 37.15 -0.81
C SER A 893 -13.97 36.27 0.41
N LEU A 894 -13.70 36.78 1.61
CA LEU A 894 -14.23 36.21 2.84
C LEU A 894 -15.76 36.27 2.88
N SER A 895 -16.36 37.30 2.27
CA SER A 895 -17.81 37.43 2.11
C SER A 895 -18.34 36.68 0.89
N HIS A 896 -19.62 36.86 0.59
CA HIS A 896 -20.26 36.36 -0.63
C HIS A 896 -20.04 37.25 -1.87
N MET A 897 -19.45 38.44 -1.68
CA MET A 897 -19.22 39.46 -2.71
C MET A 897 -17.77 39.40 -3.23
N PRO A 898 -17.51 38.85 -4.45
CA PRO A 898 -16.15 38.59 -4.93
C PRO A 898 -15.25 39.84 -5.05
N GLU A 899 -15.84 41.01 -5.24
CA GLU A 899 -15.17 42.31 -5.35
C GLU A 899 -14.75 42.89 -3.99
N LYS A 900 -15.33 42.44 -2.87
CA LYS A 900 -14.98 42.92 -1.53
C LYS A 900 -13.68 42.25 -1.05
N LYS A 901 -12.57 42.98 -1.16
CA LYS A 901 -11.22 42.54 -0.75
C LYS A 901 -10.93 42.85 0.73
N GLY A 902 -9.77 42.42 1.22
CA GLY A 902 -9.38 42.58 2.62
C GLY A 902 -10.11 41.61 3.54
N ALA A 903 -10.63 42.13 4.66
CA ALA A 903 -11.48 41.42 5.62
C ALA A 903 -12.78 42.23 5.83
N PRO A 904 -13.78 42.08 4.94
CA PRO A 904 -15.03 42.83 5.02
C PRO A 904 -15.79 42.55 6.33
N THR A 905 -16.57 43.52 6.79
CA THR A 905 -17.43 43.46 7.98
C THR A 905 -18.80 44.07 7.67
N GLY A 906 -19.79 43.92 8.54
CA GLY A 906 -21.09 44.58 8.37
C GLY A 906 -21.97 43.93 7.30
N PHE A 907 -21.84 42.62 7.10
CA PHE A 907 -22.58 41.89 6.07
C PHE A 907 -23.30 40.66 6.63
N ILE A 908 -24.49 40.39 6.10
CA ILE A 908 -25.25 39.16 6.36
C ILE A 908 -24.95 38.17 5.23
N LEU A 909 -24.72 36.90 5.57
CA LEU A 909 -24.40 35.87 4.60
C LEU A 909 -25.68 35.17 4.10
N PRO A 910 -26.05 35.33 2.82
CA PRO A 910 -27.25 34.69 2.29
C PRO A 910 -27.01 33.19 2.09
N ILE A 911 -27.95 32.35 2.53
CA ILE A 911 -27.99 30.92 2.28
C ILE A 911 -29.19 30.65 1.38
N ARG A 912 -28.91 30.47 0.09
CA ARG A 912 -29.94 30.38 -0.95
C ARG A 912 -30.54 28.99 -1.06
N ASP A 913 -29.72 27.96 -0.86
CA ASP A 913 -30.11 26.57 -0.94
C ASP A 913 -29.21 25.72 -0.03
N VAL A 914 -29.62 24.49 0.27
CA VAL A 914 -28.84 23.52 1.05
C VAL A 914 -28.96 22.16 0.39
N ARG A 915 -27.83 21.47 0.24
CA ARG A 915 -27.77 20.12 -0.31
C ARG A 915 -26.99 19.20 0.61
N ALA A 916 -27.16 17.89 0.44
CA ALA A 916 -26.47 16.89 1.23
C ALA A 916 -25.64 15.96 0.35
N SER A 917 -24.41 15.69 0.78
CA SER A 917 -23.59 14.58 0.26
C SER A 917 -23.50 13.55 1.40
N VAL A 918 -24.53 12.72 1.52
CA VAL A 918 -24.74 11.82 2.67
C VAL A 918 -23.69 10.71 2.72
N GLY A 919 -23.31 10.15 1.57
CA GLY A 919 -22.24 9.16 1.47
C GLY A 919 -20.88 9.75 1.80
N ALA A 920 -20.59 10.97 1.32
CA ALA A 920 -19.37 11.69 1.71
C ALA A 920 -19.39 12.13 3.18
N GLY A 921 -20.59 12.38 3.73
CA GLY A 921 -20.82 12.69 5.14
C GLY A 921 -20.80 14.17 5.48
N PHE A 922 -21.40 15.04 4.66
CA PHE A 922 -21.55 16.47 4.97
C PHE A 922 -22.78 17.12 4.32
N ILE A 923 -23.23 18.23 4.91
CA ILE A 923 -24.24 19.14 4.35
C ILE A 923 -23.53 20.33 3.73
N TYR A 924 -23.89 20.76 2.52
CA TYR A 924 -23.25 21.88 1.84
C TYR A 924 -24.25 22.99 1.49
N PRO A 925 -24.27 24.08 2.29
CA PRO A 925 -25.06 25.28 2.00
C PRO A 925 -24.50 26.06 0.81
N LEU A 926 -25.39 26.55 -0.03
CA LEU A 926 -25.08 27.33 -1.23
C LEU A 926 -25.33 28.81 -0.95
N VAL A 927 -24.26 29.59 -0.94
CA VAL A 927 -24.30 31.04 -0.68
C VAL A 927 -24.62 31.82 -1.96
N GLY A 928 -24.11 31.34 -3.10
CA GLY A 928 -24.28 31.94 -4.42
C GLY A 928 -24.51 30.90 -5.51
N THR A 929 -24.55 31.34 -6.75
CA THR A 929 -24.65 30.45 -7.90
C THR A 929 -23.29 29.79 -8.16
N MET A 930 -23.24 28.47 -8.00
CA MET A 930 -22.04 27.67 -8.27
C MET A 930 -22.26 26.82 -9.50
N SER A 931 -21.44 27.03 -10.54
CA SER A 931 -21.47 26.16 -11.72
C SER A 931 -20.66 24.91 -11.44
N THR A 932 -21.35 23.76 -11.45
CA THR A 932 -20.76 22.42 -11.32
C THR A 932 -20.30 21.85 -12.66
N MET A 933 -20.66 22.51 -13.77
CA MET A 933 -20.23 22.18 -15.13
C MET A 933 -19.67 23.43 -15.82
N PRO A 934 -18.34 23.61 -15.87
CA PRO A 934 -17.72 24.73 -16.56
C PRO A 934 -18.00 24.67 -18.07
N GLY A 935 -17.83 25.81 -18.76
CA GLY A 935 -17.92 25.88 -20.20
C GLY A 935 -16.60 26.29 -20.81
N LEU A 936 -16.35 25.87 -22.05
CA LEU A 936 -15.22 26.35 -22.84
C LEU A 936 -15.29 27.87 -23.09
N PRO A 937 -14.14 28.58 -23.14
CA PRO A 937 -14.08 29.99 -23.55
C PRO A 937 -14.20 30.13 -25.08
N THR A 938 -14.29 31.37 -25.58
CA THR A 938 -14.37 31.65 -27.04
C THR A 938 -13.15 31.12 -27.80
N ARG A 939 -11.96 31.19 -27.20
CA ARG A 939 -10.72 30.58 -27.71
C ARG A 939 -10.22 29.54 -26.69
N PRO A 940 -10.64 28.27 -26.81
CA PRO A 940 -10.13 27.19 -25.99
C PRO A 940 -8.66 26.88 -26.29
N CYS A 941 -7.94 26.39 -25.28
CA CYS A 941 -6.52 26.06 -25.41
C CYS A 941 -6.23 24.90 -26.36
N PHE A 942 -7.21 24.02 -26.59
CA PHE A 942 -7.03 22.92 -27.55
C PHE A 942 -6.72 23.38 -28.99
N TYR A 943 -6.94 24.65 -29.34
CA TYR A 943 -6.52 25.21 -30.64
C TYR A 943 -5.01 25.17 -30.83
N ASP A 944 -4.28 25.24 -29.72
CA ASP A 944 -2.82 25.28 -29.71
C ASP A 944 -2.22 23.93 -29.30
N ILE A 945 -3.05 22.95 -28.91
CA ILE A 945 -2.61 21.61 -28.51
C ILE A 945 -2.41 20.72 -29.74
N ASP A 946 -1.24 20.11 -29.84
CA ASP A 946 -0.93 19.13 -30.88
C ASP A 946 0.04 18.05 -30.37
N LEU A 947 0.16 16.94 -31.10
CA LEU A 947 1.05 15.82 -30.81
C LEU A 947 1.98 15.58 -31.99
N ASP A 948 3.29 15.63 -31.74
CA ASP A 948 4.27 15.19 -32.75
C ASP A 948 4.21 13.66 -32.90
N PRO A 949 3.87 13.11 -34.08
CA PRO A 949 3.73 11.67 -34.28
C PRO A 949 5.06 10.90 -34.32
N VAL A 950 6.21 11.59 -34.34
CA VAL A 950 7.55 10.98 -34.35
C VAL A 950 8.15 10.99 -32.95
N THR A 951 8.10 12.14 -32.27
CA THR A 951 8.69 12.29 -30.93
C THR A 951 7.71 11.95 -29.81
N GLU A 952 6.41 11.88 -30.11
CA GLU A 952 5.30 11.75 -29.16
C GLU A 952 5.21 12.92 -28.16
N GLU A 953 5.90 14.04 -28.44
CA GLU A 953 5.85 15.23 -27.58
C GLU A 953 4.57 16.05 -27.81
N ILE A 954 3.98 16.53 -26.71
CA ILE A 954 2.74 17.32 -26.74
C ILE A 954 3.07 18.82 -26.78
N SER A 955 2.55 19.58 -27.73
CA SER A 955 2.66 21.04 -27.76
C SER A 955 1.38 21.72 -27.25
N GLY A 956 1.49 22.96 -26.76
CA GLY A 956 0.35 23.83 -26.39
C GLY A 956 -0.49 23.45 -25.17
N LEU A 957 -0.16 22.37 -24.46
CA LEU A 957 -0.88 21.94 -23.25
C LEU A 957 -0.66 22.89 -22.05
N PHE A 958 0.45 23.63 -22.04
CA PHE A 958 0.93 24.48 -20.95
C PHE A 958 1.24 25.92 -21.38
#